data_AF-A0A1U9NP08-F1
#
_entry.id   AF-A0A1U9NP08-F1
#
_cell.length_a   1.000
_cell.length_b   1.000
_cell.length_c   1.000
_cell.angle_alpha   90.00
_cell.angle_beta   90.00
_cell.angle_gamma   90.00
#
_symmetry.space_group_name_H-M   'P 1'
#
loop_
_entity.id
_entity.type
_entity.pdbx_description
1 polymer ?
#
loop_
_entity_poly.entity_id
_entity_poly.type
_entity_poly.pdbx_seq_one_letter_code
_entity_poly.pdbx_strand_id
1 'polypeptide(L)'
;MRTFKKFLVTACLALTFGLTHARQVKPLTGQWQFIKSDVSVKDSTKDTIDGKSWQTVTVPHTWNAKDAQSGGEYYTGTACYRKTVDIPADLKGKRIFIRFEGVGQVADVYINGKKAGSHKGAYSAFCYEITPGVEFGQTNTIFVRANNEPRPDVIPVNHNLFMVFGGIYRPVSLIITDDIHITPTDYASPGIYIRQNSVTEEKADITVTAKLKNDNMASRQVQMRTIVKDAQDKVVATKSSDLTLPSMVVNSYKQSLTVENPTLWHGRKNPYLYSLTVQLTSEGNVLDEVTEPLGLRYYSMDKQKGFILNGEPYRLYGVCRHQEWKDHGSALTNEQHKTDFDMIYDIGATSIRLAHYQQAEFVYDYCDKLGFIIWAEVPFVNTWKGQEGENAKQQIRELVRQNYNHPSIFVWGLHNEVYGSSTMSYPVQVTKEMHDIAKTEDPDRFTVSVSGYGSLKRPMDCHADLQGNNRYFGWYYGAPDGLGPWIEGTRKVRPDTLVSVSEYGAGGNPDHQAENLTKANPISGQFFSEQYQAMIHEVQWAQIEEHPIVWSSYVWNMFDFCVPGWNRGGVKGLNHKGLVTYDRKTKKAAFYMYKANWSDDPVLYIRDKRLKERTNPAADIVVYSNLKDVTLTLNGKDFDSVNPDHCVFTWQDVVLESGKNTVKVTATRDGKTFTDTCTWNVDPSKADLGKGVIASSSETSKGNIARNAADGKTNTYWSTNERNPWIRFELKEPKEVDEISILWYNSSERVYPFEIETSLDGQTWKQALSTKSRSEKGFETYKFDPVKAKYVRIKGHGNNKTAFTAMYEVKLDGLAPVGDAELDKSAGDTQKVEKDKYETWVRRTDSAAEKWRDNRFGQFIHWGIYSLLGGEYDGKTYDYAAEWIQVSARIPGDEYAKLANEFNPEKFDAKRWAKLFKQAGVKYVVITTKHHDGFCLWDSKYTEFDMASTPYGKGVLKELADAVRAEGIDMGFYYSIIDWNHPDYKYAIKSDADRKQYRRYLDYMKDQLTELMTEFGEIKILWFDGRWDPAYKQNPEYGIEIEAHCRELNPDVIINDRVRAYDSLADYDAQYERRLPNTEKLASVDWESCMTIPKKTWGYHKAPGDWKSSKTIVEMLAKCASHSGNFLLNIGPKPDGSIREEEATRLKTVGEWMDRNGQAIYGCSKPDDHLTFSKGIQLSAKDDKLFAMIFDADVDKVTIEGMYKKPESVVLLSSPDANWPAWDYSNGKLTIELPEKQLDPIAPVFQITLDD
;
A
#
# COMPACT_ATOMS: atom_id res chain seq x y z
N MET A 1 77.22 14.82 -5.45
CA MET A 1 78.41 14.01 -5.81
C MET A 1 77.91 12.72 -6.46
N ARG A 2 78.40 12.32 -7.64
CA ARG A 2 79.39 11.22 -7.84
C ARG A 2 79.06 9.99 -6.95
N THR A 3 78.79 8.78 -7.43
CA THR A 3 79.16 8.08 -8.70
C THR A 3 78.17 6.89 -8.86
N PHE A 4 77.61 6.53 -10.01
CA PHE A 4 78.21 5.65 -11.02
C PHE A 4 77.37 5.62 -12.31
N LYS A 5 78.01 5.46 -13.47
CA LYS A 5 77.35 5.35 -14.79
C LYS A 5 78.11 4.31 -15.62
N LYS A 6 77.37 3.48 -16.38
CA LYS A 6 77.83 2.58 -17.47
C LYS A 6 78.59 1.27 -17.12
N PHE A 7 77.83 0.18 -17.16
CA PHE A 7 78.08 -1.14 -17.78
C PHE A 7 76.70 -1.84 -17.68
N LEU A 8 76.10 -2.53 -18.65
CA LEU A 8 76.53 -3.08 -19.95
C LEU A 8 75.47 -2.75 -21.03
N VAL A 9 75.85 -2.74 -22.31
CA VAL A 9 74.92 -2.95 -23.45
C VAL A 9 75.41 -4.17 -24.21
N THR A 10 74.81 -5.35 -23.99
CA THR A 10 74.66 -6.41 -25.00
C THR A 10 73.64 -7.46 -24.55
N ALA A 11 72.81 -7.92 -25.50
CA ALA A 11 72.12 -9.22 -25.53
C ALA A 11 71.27 -9.69 -24.31
N CYS A 12 69.98 -9.34 -24.34
CA CYS A 12 68.91 -10.30 -24.06
C CYS A 12 67.78 -10.11 -25.09
N LEU A 13 67.77 -10.92 -26.16
CA LEU A 13 66.51 -11.25 -26.84
C LEU A 13 65.71 -12.16 -25.90
N ALA A 14 64.93 -11.56 -25.00
CA ALA A 14 63.83 -12.26 -24.36
C ALA A 14 62.61 -12.11 -25.27
N LEU A 15 62.16 -13.20 -25.89
CA LEU A 15 60.87 -13.21 -26.56
C LEU A 15 59.80 -12.84 -25.53
N THR A 16 59.17 -11.68 -25.71
CA THR A 16 57.90 -11.37 -25.07
C THR A 16 56.81 -12.21 -25.74
N PHE A 17 56.74 -13.48 -25.35
CA PHE A 17 55.50 -14.24 -25.47
C PHE A 17 54.45 -13.53 -24.61
N GLY A 18 53.64 -12.69 -25.24
CA GLY A 18 52.45 -12.15 -24.60
C GLY A 18 51.56 -13.32 -24.21
N LEU A 19 51.17 -13.38 -22.94
CA LEU A 19 50.18 -14.35 -22.44
C LEU A 19 48.82 -14.03 -23.06
N THR A 20 48.57 -14.57 -24.25
CA THR A 20 47.26 -14.55 -24.90
C THR A 20 46.30 -15.37 -24.06
N HIS A 21 45.40 -14.70 -23.34
CA HIS A 21 44.34 -15.35 -22.59
C HIS A 21 43.40 -16.06 -23.57
N ALA A 22 42.92 -17.24 -23.16
CA ALA A 22 42.14 -18.13 -24.04
C ALA A 22 40.78 -17.51 -24.40
N ARG A 23 40.10 -16.91 -23.40
CA ARG A 23 38.98 -15.98 -23.57
C ARG A 23 39.48 -14.55 -23.64
N GLN A 24 38.91 -13.74 -24.52
CA GLN A 24 39.12 -12.28 -24.52
C GLN A 24 37.77 -11.56 -24.40
N VAL A 25 37.60 -10.74 -23.36
CA VAL A 25 36.48 -9.81 -23.23
C VAL A 25 36.99 -8.41 -23.56
N LYS A 26 36.49 -7.81 -24.64
CA LYS A 26 36.90 -6.48 -25.11
C LYS A 26 35.75 -5.50 -24.93
N PRO A 27 35.91 -4.41 -24.17
CA PRO A 27 34.85 -3.42 -24.02
C PRO A 27 34.57 -2.73 -25.37
N LEU A 28 33.27 -2.58 -25.68
CA LEU A 28 32.75 -1.88 -26.85
C LEU A 28 31.98 -0.59 -26.44
N THR A 29 31.85 -0.35 -25.13
CA THR A 29 31.56 0.91 -24.45
C THR A 29 32.44 2.07 -24.95
N GLY A 30 32.00 3.32 -24.79
CA GLY A 30 32.68 4.51 -25.32
C GLY A 30 31.89 5.17 -26.46
N GLN A 31 32.57 5.73 -27.47
CA GLN A 31 31.88 6.47 -28.54
C GLN A 31 31.07 5.56 -29.47
N TRP A 32 29.81 5.92 -29.67
CA TRP A 32 28.85 5.38 -30.64
C TRP A 32 28.22 6.53 -31.43
N GLN A 33 27.68 6.23 -32.61
CA GLN A 33 26.78 7.14 -33.31
C GLN A 33 25.34 6.80 -32.93
N PHE A 34 24.52 7.82 -32.67
CA PHE A 34 23.12 7.71 -32.23
C PHE A 34 22.20 8.60 -33.06
N ILE A 35 20.96 8.17 -33.28
CA ILE A 35 19.93 8.99 -33.91
C ILE A 35 18.55 8.70 -33.32
N LYS A 36 17.84 9.76 -32.92
CA LYS A 36 16.47 9.72 -32.35
C LYS A 36 15.43 9.60 -33.48
N SER A 37 15.46 8.45 -34.16
CA SER A 37 14.58 8.06 -35.27
C SER A 37 14.56 6.54 -35.43
N ASP A 38 13.46 5.98 -35.95
CA ASP A 38 13.51 4.65 -36.56
C ASP A 38 14.32 4.73 -37.85
N VAL A 39 15.23 3.78 -38.05
CA VAL A 39 16.13 3.71 -39.21
C VAL A 39 16.07 2.29 -39.76
N SER A 40 15.80 2.15 -41.06
CA SER A 40 15.81 0.84 -41.70
C SER A 40 17.24 0.28 -41.72
N VAL A 41 17.38 -1.05 -41.63
CA VAL A 41 18.69 -1.72 -41.64
C VAL A 41 19.48 -1.37 -42.92
N LYS A 42 18.78 -1.17 -44.06
CA LYS A 42 19.38 -0.77 -45.34
C LYS A 42 19.93 0.66 -45.32
N ASP A 43 19.37 1.51 -44.48
CA ASP A 43 19.73 2.93 -44.35
C ASP A 43 20.72 3.18 -43.20
N SER A 44 21.00 2.18 -42.37
CA SER A 44 21.90 2.28 -41.20
C SER A 44 23.30 2.83 -41.49
N THR A 45 23.79 2.65 -42.71
CA THR A 45 25.10 3.18 -43.17
C THR A 45 25.03 4.60 -43.73
N LYS A 46 23.85 5.15 -44.04
CA LYS A 46 23.70 6.55 -44.50
C LYS A 46 24.04 7.54 -43.39
N ASP A 47 24.72 8.63 -43.74
CA ASP A 47 25.12 9.66 -42.78
C ASP A 47 23.98 10.61 -42.37
N THR A 48 22.92 10.66 -43.17
CA THR A 48 21.70 11.42 -42.88
C THR A 48 20.45 10.57 -43.09
N ILE A 49 19.52 10.60 -42.13
CA ILE A 49 18.19 10.00 -42.22
C ILE A 49 17.16 11.14 -42.09
N ASP A 50 16.28 11.30 -43.08
CA ASP A 50 15.23 12.33 -43.10
C ASP A 50 15.73 13.75 -42.76
N GLY A 51 16.90 14.11 -43.31
CA GLY A 51 17.57 15.39 -43.08
C GLY A 51 18.29 15.54 -41.72
N LYS A 52 18.24 14.52 -40.85
CA LYS A 52 18.94 14.49 -39.55
C LYS A 52 20.25 13.71 -39.66
N SER A 53 21.33 14.27 -39.14
CA SER A 53 22.62 13.58 -39.01
C SER A 53 22.69 12.75 -37.74
N TRP A 54 23.53 11.72 -37.76
CA TRP A 54 23.91 10.97 -36.55
C TRP A 54 24.66 11.87 -35.55
N GLN A 55 24.40 11.65 -34.25
CA GLN A 55 25.04 12.33 -33.13
C GLN A 55 26.07 11.40 -32.48
N THR A 56 27.25 11.90 -32.17
CA THR A 56 28.24 11.12 -31.40
C THR A 56 27.86 11.15 -29.92
N VAL A 57 27.70 9.97 -29.32
CA VAL A 57 27.34 9.79 -27.90
C VAL A 57 28.27 8.78 -27.24
N THR A 58 28.45 8.90 -25.93
CA THR A 58 29.22 7.93 -25.14
C THR A 58 28.28 6.94 -24.48
N VAL A 59 28.35 5.66 -24.84
CA VAL A 59 27.72 4.54 -24.10
C VAL A 59 28.54 4.31 -22.82
N PRO A 60 27.93 4.15 -21.63
CA PRO A 60 26.48 4.06 -21.35
C PRO A 60 25.69 5.34 -21.65
N HIS A 61 24.57 5.22 -22.38
CA HIS A 61 23.79 6.35 -22.90
C HIS A 61 22.27 6.10 -22.80
N THR A 62 21.52 7.13 -22.40
CA THR A 62 20.06 7.20 -22.56
C THR A 62 19.64 8.52 -23.19
N TRP A 63 18.69 8.47 -24.13
CA TRP A 63 18.09 9.68 -24.69
C TRP A 63 17.10 10.38 -23.75
N ASN A 64 16.83 9.78 -22.58
CA ASN A 64 15.92 10.30 -21.55
C ASN A 64 16.63 10.93 -20.33
N ALA A 65 17.94 11.17 -20.41
CA ALA A 65 18.72 11.72 -19.29
C ALA A 65 18.25 13.11 -18.81
N LYS A 66 17.47 13.84 -19.63
CA LYS A 66 16.97 15.19 -19.33
C LYS A 66 15.46 15.37 -19.49
N ASP A 67 14.86 14.84 -20.56
CA ASP A 67 13.43 15.10 -20.86
C ASP A 67 12.51 14.51 -19.77
N ALA A 68 12.69 13.24 -19.42
CA ALA A 68 12.00 12.54 -18.34
C ALA A 68 12.08 13.27 -16.98
N GLN A 69 13.26 13.78 -16.65
CA GLN A 69 13.55 14.39 -15.35
C GLN A 69 13.00 15.81 -15.19
N SER A 70 12.51 16.42 -16.28
CA SER A 70 11.92 17.77 -16.26
C SER A 70 10.47 17.79 -15.75
N GLY A 71 9.81 16.62 -15.70
CA GLY A 71 8.38 16.51 -15.38
C GLY A 71 7.45 17.19 -16.40
N GLY A 72 7.87 17.21 -17.67
CA GLY A 72 7.09 17.61 -18.84
C GLY A 72 6.93 16.45 -19.83
N GLU A 73 6.71 16.78 -21.10
CA GLU A 73 6.74 15.76 -22.17
C GLU A 73 8.15 15.18 -22.33
N TYR A 74 8.21 13.86 -22.49
CA TYR A 74 9.44 13.11 -22.68
C TYR A 74 9.26 12.10 -23.82
N TYR A 75 10.34 11.76 -24.51
CA TYR A 75 10.24 10.86 -25.66
C TYR A 75 10.25 9.39 -25.26
N THR A 76 9.28 8.66 -25.79
CA THR A 76 9.29 7.20 -25.91
C THR A 76 9.15 6.80 -27.37
N GLY A 77 9.86 5.75 -27.80
CA GLY A 77 9.79 5.25 -29.17
C GLY A 77 11.12 4.70 -29.67
N THR A 78 11.21 4.47 -30.99
CA THR A 78 12.39 3.87 -31.62
C THR A 78 13.51 4.87 -31.88
N ALA A 79 14.71 4.55 -31.40
CA ALA A 79 15.94 5.24 -31.76
C ALA A 79 17.08 4.25 -32.03
N CYS A 80 18.05 4.65 -32.86
CA CYS A 80 19.07 3.75 -33.39
C CYS A 80 20.49 4.16 -32.97
N TYR A 81 21.36 3.15 -32.85
CA TYR A 81 22.80 3.30 -32.63
C TYR A 81 23.57 2.58 -33.73
N ARG A 82 24.73 3.10 -34.11
CA ARG A 82 25.72 2.40 -34.95
C ARG A 82 27.14 2.60 -34.42
N LYS A 83 27.99 1.60 -34.60
CA LYS A 83 29.41 1.67 -34.29
C LYS A 83 30.21 0.80 -35.27
N THR A 84 31.32 1.34 -35.74
CA THR A 84 32.32 0.58 -36.48
C THR A 84 33.29 -0.10 -35.52
N VAL A 85 33.71 -1.31 -35.85
CA VAL A 85 34.73 -2.07 -35.12
C VAL A 85 35.61 -2.84 -36.11
N ASP A 86 36.92 -2.67 -35.98
CA ASP A 86 37.87 -3.45 -36.77
C ASP A 86 38.03 -4.83 -36.13
N ILE A 87 37.80 -5.89 -36.91
CA ILE A 87 38.00 -7.26 -36.45
C ILE A 87 39.24 -7.84 -37.14
N PRO A 88 40.37 -8.00 -36.42
CA PRO A 88 41.61 -8.53 -36.98
C PRO A 88 41.48 -9.88 -37.69
N ALA A 89 42.33 -10.10 -38.70
CA ALA A 89 42.31 -11.31 -39.53
C ALA A 89 42.81 -12.58 -38.79
N ASP A 90 43.59 -12.42 -37.71
CA ASP A 90 44.10 -13.49 -36.85
C ASP A 90 43.03 -14.08 -35.92
N LEU A 91 41.87 -13.41 -35.76
CA LEU A 91 40.70 -13.96 -35.08
C LEU A 91 39.89 -14.93 -35.96
N LYS A 92 40.28 -15.17 -37.21
CA LYS A 92 39.62 -16.13 -38.10
C LYS A 92 39.77 -17.55 -37.53
N GLY A 93 38.64 -18.18 -37.20
CA GLY A 93 38.60 -19.47 -36.49
C GLY A 93 38.34 -19.35 -34.98
N LYS A 94 38.18 -18.13 -34.45
CA LYS A 94 37.57 -17.88 -33.14
C LYS A 94 36.06 -17.64 -33.29
N ARG A 95 35.31 -17.85 -32.21
CA ARG A 95 33.91 -17.41 -32.08
C ARG A 95 33.90 -15.99 -31.53
N ILE A 96 33.02 -15.14 -32.05
CA ILE A 96 32.85 -13.76 -31.61
C ILE A 96 31.38 -13.53 -31.24
N PHE A 97 31.16 -13.11 -30.01
CA PHE A 97 29.86 -12.76 -29.45
C PHE A 97 29.81 -11.28 -29.08
N ILE A 98 28.63 -10.68 -29.11
CA ILE A 98 28.36 -9.34 -28.57
C ILE A 98 27.42 -9.47 -27.38
N ARG A 99 27.80 -8.90 -26.23
CA ARG A 99 27.00 -8.86 -25.00
C ARG A 99 26.64 -7.42 -24.66
N PHE A 100 25.37 -7.18 -24.41
CA PHE A 100 24.83 -5.92 -23.89
C PHE A 100 24.38 -6.16 -22.46
N GLU A 101 24.73 -5.29 -21.52
CA GLU A 101 24.34 -5.42 -20.10
C GLU A 101 22.92 -4.87 -19.80
N GLY A 102 22.35 -4.08 -20.72
CA GLY A 102 21.00 -3.53 -20.58
C GLY A 102 20.67 -2.50 -21.67
N VAL A 103 19.51 -2.66 -22.32
CA VAL A 103 19.00 -1.74 -23.35
C VAL A 103 17.51 -1.47 -23.12
N GLY A 104 17.14 -0.22 -22.81
CA GLY A 104 15.75 0.16 -22.55
C GLY A 104 14.92 0.27 -23.83
N GLN A 105 13.87 -0.52 -24.07
CA GLN A 105 13.43 -1.75 -23.39
C GLN A 105 13.30 -2.98 -24.30
N VAL A 106 13.34 -2.77 -25.61
CA VAL A 106 13.44 -3.82 -26.64
C VAL A 106 14.57 -3.44 -27.58
N ALA A 107 15.37 -4.42 -28.00
CA ALA A 107 16.53 -4.22 -28.87
C ALA A 107 16.56 -5.23 -30.04
N ASP A 108 16.82 -4.75 -31.25
CA ASP A 108 17.23 -5.58 -32.40
C ASP A 108 18.71 -5.28 -32.73
N VAL A 109 19.54 -6.32 -32.86
CA VAL A 109 20.99 -6.19 -33.11
C VAL A 109 21.36 -6.74 -34.48
N TYR A 110 22.22 -6.00 -35.19
CA TYR A 110 22.69 -6.33 -36.53
C TYR A 110 24.22 -6.15 -36.64
N ILE A 111 24.85 -6.99 -37.47
CA ILE A 111 26.26 -6.93 -37.85
C ILE A 111 26.33 -6.95 -39.38
N ASN A 112 26.91 -5.91 -39.99
CA ASN A 112 26.98 -5.74 -41.45
C ASN A 112 25.61 -5.94 -42.16
N GLY A 113 24.53 -5.43 -41.55
CA GLY A 113 23.16 -5.56 -42.04
C GLY A 113 22.49 -6.93 -41.81
N LYS A 114 23.21 -7.96 -41.36
CA LYS A 114 22.65 -9.26 -40.97
C LYS A 114 22.15 -9.19 -39.52
N LYS A 115 20.95 -9.73 -39.24
CA LYS A 115 20.39 -9.77 -37.88
C LYS A 115 21.12 -10.81 -37.03
N ALA A 116 21.57 -10.40 -35.85
CA ALA A 116 22.18 -11.28 -34.84
C ALA A 116 21.15 -11.78 -33.82
N GLY A 117 20.19 -10.93 -33.41
CA GLY A 117 19.16 -11.31 -32.44
C GLY A 117 18.20 -10.17 -32.07
N SER A 118 17.26 -10.50 -31.18
CA SER A 118 16.25 -9.60 -30.60
C SER A 118 16.05 -9.89 -29.12
N HIS A 119 16.01 -8.85 -28.29
CA HIS A 119 15.75 -8.97 -26.84
C HIS A 119 14.58 -8.09 -26.41
N LYS A 120 13.81 -8.58 -25.42
CA LYS A 120 12.71 -7.86 -24.75
C LYS A 120 12.96 -7.89 -23.25
N GLY A 121 13.13 -6.72 -22.64
CA GLY A 121 13.41 -6.53 -21.22
C GLY A 121 14.52 -5.50 -21.03
N ALA A 122 14.25 -4.41 -20.30
CA ALA A 122 15.23 -3.33 -20.21
C ALA A 122 16.45 -3.65 -19.32
N TYR A 123 16.35 -4.64 -18.44
CA TYR A 123 17.14 -4.70 -17.20
C TYR A 123 18.09 -5.89 -17.11
N SER A 124 17.94 -6.87 -17.98
CA SER A 124 18.79 -8.04 -18.12
C SER A 124 19.81 -7.86 -19.24
N ALA A 125 20.93 -8.57 -19.11
CA ALA A 125 21.90 -8.68 -20.19
C ALA A 125 21.37 -9.60 -21.31
N PHE A 126 21.88 -9.44 -22.52
CA PHE A 126 21.67 -10.37 -23.62
C PHE A 126 22.92 -10.51 -24.49
N CYS A 127 23.10 -11.68 -25.10
CA CYS A 127 24.33 -12.04 -25.79
C CYS A 127 24.03 -12.84 -27.06
N TYR A 128 24.59 -12.42 -28.20
CA TYR A 128 24.43 -13.08 -29.50
C TYR A 128 25.78 -13.39 -30.12
N GLU A 129 25.87 -14.53 -30.80
CA GLU A 129 27.01 -14.82 -31.66
C GLU A 129 26.92 -13.99 -32.95
N ILE A 130 27.99 -13.27 -33.29
CA ILE A 130 28.07 -12.43 -34.50
C ILE A 130 29.05 -12.96 -35.55
N THR A 131 29.83 -14.01 -35.25
CA THR A 131 30.80 -14.64 -36.17
C THR A 131 30.29 -14.83 -37.61
N PRO A 132 29.05 -15.32 -37.87
CA PRO A 132 28.53 -15.50 -39.24
C PRO A 132 28.31 -14.21 -40.05
N GLY A 133 28.32 -13.06 -39.38
CA GLY A 133 28.21 -11.74 -39.99
C GLY A 133 29.50 -10.93 -40.03
N VAL A 134 30.57 -11.41 -39.38
CA VAL A 134 31.87 -10.72 -39.31
C VAL A 134 32.66 -10.89 -40.62
N GLU A 135 33.24 -9.79 -41.05
CA GLU A 135 34.25 -9.73 -42.12
C GLU A 135 35.63 -9.54 -41.48
N PHE A 136 36.39 -10.63 -41.39
CA PHE A 136 37.71 -10.66 -40.76
C PHE A 136 38.74 -9.87 -41.59
N GLY A 137 39.59 -9.09 -40.90
CA GLY A 137 40.56 -8.19 -41.52
C GLY A 137 39.96 -6.87 -42.03
N GLN A 138 38.68 -6.58 -41.75
CA GLN A 138 37.97 -5.39 -42.22
C GLN A 138 37.26 -4.65 -41.08
N THR A 139 36.84 -3.41 -41.37
CA THR A 139 35.95 -2.63 -40.52
C THR A 139 34.52 -3.15 -40.64
N ASN A 140 33.93 -3.56 -39.50
CA ASN A 140 32.59 -4.10 -39.40
C ASN A 140 31.64 -3.06 -38.80
N THR A 141 30.37 -3.02 -39.23
CA THR A 141 29.35 -2.12 -38.66
C THR A 141 28.37 -2.90 -37.80
N ILE A 142 28.33 -2.56 -36.51
CA ILE A 142 27.28 -2.97 -35.59
C ILE A 142 26.19 -1.91 -35.61
N PHE A 143 24.93 -2.32 -35.78
CA PHE A 143 23.74 -1.46 -35.74
C PHE A 143 22.74 -2.03 -34.73
N VAL A 144 22.19 -1.16 -33.90
CA VAL A 144 21.24 -1.52 -32.83
C VAL A 144 20.03 -0.61 -32.94
N ARG A 145 18.84 -1.19 -32.99
CA ARG A 145 17.56 -0.46 -32.95
C ARG A 145 16.90 -0.71 -31.59
N ALA A 146 16.73 0.34 -30.81
CA ALA A 146 16.19 0.27 -29.45
C ALA A 146 14.85 1.01 -29.35
N ASN A 147 13.92 0.55 -28.52
CA ASN A 147 12.62 1.19 -28.29
C ASN A 147 12.18 1.03 -26.82
N ASN A 148 11.76 2.13 -26.18
CA ASN A 148 11.27 2.17 -24.78
C ASN A 148 9.80 2.58 -24.63
N GLU A 149 8.99 2.39 -25.67
CA GLU A 149 7.55 2.65 -25.60
C GLU A 149 6.85 1.60 -24.73
N PRO A 150 5.99 2.01 -23.77
CA PRO A 150 5.19 1.08 -22.98
C PRO A 150 4.34 0.16 -23.86
N ARG A 151 4.31 -1.12 -23.52
CA ARG A 151 3.68 -2.16 -24.34
C ARG A 151 3.09 -3.26 -23.45
N PRO A 152 1.98 -3.90 -23.87
CA PRO A 152 1.27 -4.87 -23.03
C PRO A 152 2.04 -6.19 -22.82
N ASP A 153 3.01 -6.51 -23.68
CA ASP A 153 3.75 -7.78 -23.69
C ASP A 153 5.17 -7.71 -23.10
N VAL A 154 5.55 -6.61 -22.44
CA VAL A 154 6.87 -6.45 -21.78
C VAL A 154 6.70 -5.78 -20.42
N ILE A 155 7.30 -6.36 -19.37
CA ILE A 155 7.32 -5.74 -18.04
C ILE A 155 8.47 -4.72 -17.91
N PRO A 156 8.24 -3.52 -17.34
CA PRO A 156 6.96 -3.01 -16.82
C PRO A 156 6.06 -2.48 -17.96
N VAL A 157 4.76 -2.77 -17.87
CA VAL A 157 3.78 -2.41 -18.93
C VAL A 157 3.42 -0.91 -18.98
N ASN A 158 3.99 -0.08 -18.09
CA ASN A 158 3.77 1.37 -18.02
C ASN A 158 4.95 2.11 -17.34
N HIS A 159 4.91 3.44 -17.31
CA HIS A 159 5.91 4.32 -16.66
C HIS A 159 5.37 5.05 -15.41
N ASN A 160 4.40 4.48 -14.70
CA ASN A 160 3.66 5.18 -13.64
C ASN A 160 4.40 5.23 -12.29
N LEU A 161 5.14 4.17 -11.94
CA LEU A 161 5.94 4.12 -10.70
C LEU A 161 7.34 4.70 -10.90
N PHE A 162 7.93 4.46 -12.06
CA PHE A 162 9.25 4.94 -12.50
C PHE A 162 9.30 4.86 -14.03
N MET A 163 10.29 5.50 -14.65
CA MET A 163 10.46 5.44 -16.11
C MET A 163 11.42 4.33 -16.56
N VAL A 164 11.09 3.67 -17.68
CA VAL A 164 12.07 2.86 -18.43
C VAL A 164 12.89 3.78 -19.34
N PHE A 165 14.07 4.18 -18.88
CA PHE A 165 15.00 5.02 -19.63
C PHE A 165 15.48 4.33 -20.90
N GLY A 166 15.20 4.92 -22.06
CA GLY A 166 15.49 4.31 -23.35
C GLY A 166 16.94 4.47 -23.81
N GLY A 167 17.51 3.42 -24.42
CA GLY A 167 18.87 3.42 -24.97
C GLY A 167 19.78 2.34 -24.41
N ILE A 168 21.03 2.32 -24.89
CA ILE A 168 22.09 1.42 -24.44
C ILE A 168 22.69 2.01 -23.15
N TYR A 169 21.94 1.92 -22.06
CA TYR A 169 22.23 2.62 -20.81
C TYR A 169 23.18 1.85 -19.87
N ARG A 170 23.67 0.68 -20.28
CA ARG A 170 24.76 -0.07 -19.64
C ARG A 170 25.87 -0.43 -20.64
N PRO A 171 27.05 -0.89 -20.18
CA PRO A 171 28.14 -1.31 -21.05
C PRO A 171 27.79 -2.36 -22.11
N VAL A 172 28.66 -2.43 -23.12
CA VAL A 172 28.63 -3.42 -24.21
C VAL A 172 30.03 -4.01 -24.34
N SER A 173 30.15 -5.31 -24.61
CA SER A 173 31.42 -5.99 -24.84
C SER A 173 31.37 -6.97 -26.00
N LEU A 174 32.54 -7.24 -26.58
CA LEU A 174 32.78 -8.40 -27.43
C LEU A 174 33.43 -9.50 -26.59
N ILE A 175 32.90 -10.71 -26.68
CA ILE A 175 33.49 -11.92 -26.09
C ILE A 175 34.05 -12.74 -27.23
N ILE A 176 35.33 -13.12 -27.14
CA ILE A 176 36.03 -13.92 -28.14
C ILE A 176 36.50 -15.21 -27.46
N THR A 177 36.19 -16.36 -28.06
CA THR A 177 36.55 -17.70 -27.55
C THR A 177 37.08 -18.58 -28.69
N ASP A 178 37.68 -19.72 -28.34
CA ASP A 178 37.86 -20.83 -29.27
C ASP A 178 36.53 -21.53 -29.62
N ASP A 179 36.58 -22.43 -30.61
CA ASP A 179 35.45 -23.30 -30.99
C ASP A 179 35.00 -24.25 -29.87
N ILE A 180 35.82 -24.46 -28.83
CA ILE A 180 35.44 -25.17 -27.61
C ILE A 180 35.43 -24.16 -26.48
N HIS A 181 34.26 -23.93 -25.88
CA HIS A 181 34.07 -22.86 -24.91
C HIS A 181 32.93 -23.11 -23.93
N ILE A 182 32.98 -22.47 -22.78
CA ILE A 182 31.86 -22.24 -21.85
C ILE A 182 30.91 -21.26 -22.55
N THR A 183 29.62 -21.58 -22.66
CA THR A 183 28.72 -20.80 -23.53
C THR A 183 28.34 -19.43 -22.93
N PRO A 184 28.55 -18.31 -23.66
CA PRO A 184 28.09 -16.99 -23.22
C PRO A 184 26.64 -16.72 -23.66
N THR A 185 25.99 -17.62 -24.42
CA THR A 185 24.64 -17.41 -24.98
C THR A 185 23.53 -18.06 -24.16
N ASP A 186 23.82 -18.62 -22.99
CA ASP A 186 22.81 -19.11 -22.05
C ASP A 186 22.23 -17.94 -21.24
N TYR A 187 21.26 -17.23 -21.83
CA TYR A 187 20.66 -16.01 -21.27
C TYR A 187 21.70 -14.97 -20.81
N ALA A 188 22.83 -14.85 -21.53
CA ALA A 188 23.95 -13.95 -21.20
C ALA A 188 24.55 -14.08 -19.78
N SER A 189 24.32 -15.23 -19.14
CA SER A 189 24.96 -15.64 -17.89
C SER A 189 26.47 -15.93 -18.09
N PRO A 190 27.23 -16.11 -17.00
CA PRO A 190 28.61 -16.60 -17.06
C PRO A 190 28.78 -17.97 -17.73
N GLY A 191 27.71 -18.76 -17.86
CA GLY A 191 27.74 -20.14 -18.36
C GLY A 191 28.24 -21.17 -17.32
N ILE A 192 28.59 -20.73 -16.11
CA ILE A 192 28.86 -21.59 -14.94
C ILE A 192 27.96 -21.19 -13.76
N TYR A 193 27.52 -22.21 -13.01
CA TYR A 193 26.59 -22.10 -11.90
C TYR A 193 27.16 -22.80 -10.66
N ILE A 194 27.39 -22.05 -9.59
CA ILE A 194 28.04 -22.53 -8.37
C ILE A 194 26.99 -22.77 -7.28
N ARG A 195 26.67 -24.04 -7.02
CA ARG A 195 25.76 -24.44 -5.94
C ARG A 195 26.57 -24.88 -4.72
N GLN A 196 26.16 -24.46 -3.53
CA GLN A 196 26.78 -24.82 -2.25
C GLN A 196 25.82 -25.67 -1.41
N ASN A 197 26.32 -26.75 -0.81
CA ASN A 197 25.58 -27.66 0.06
C ASN A 197 26.37 -27.89 1.35
N SER A 198 25.68 -28.27 2.43
CA SER A 198 26.30 -28.70 3.68
C SER A 198 27.37 -27.73 4.23
N VAL A 199 27.15 -26.43 4.07
CA VAL A 199 28.09 -25.39 4.52
C VAL A 199 28.08 -25.33 6.04
N THR A 200 29.26 -25.50 6.64
CA THR A 200 29.53 -25.52 8.08
C THR A 200 30.90 -24.87 8.33
N GLU A 201 31.29 -24.70 9.60
CA GLU A 201 32.65 -24.25 9.95
C GLU A 201 33.72 -25.31 9.60
N GLU A 202 33.36 -26.60 9.59
CA GLU A 202 34.28 -27.71 9.29
C GLU A 202 34.51 -27.89 7.79
N LYS A 203 33.47 -27.73 6.96
CA LYS A 203 33.54 -27.91 5.50
C LYS A 203 32.40 -27.22 4.74
N ALA A 204 32.60 -27.06 3.43
CA ALA A 204 31.54 -26.74 2.48
C ALA A 204 31.65 -27.61 1.21
N ASP A 205 30.54 -28.23 0.80
CA ASP A 205 30.47 -29.05 -0.41
C ASP A 205 29.95 -28.23 -1.59
N ILE A 206 30.78 -28.02 -2.61
CA ILE A 206 30.47 -27.20 -3.78
C ILE A 206 30.15 -28.11 -4.97
N THR A 207 29.14 -27.75 -5.76
CA THR A 207 28.85 -28.36 -7.06
C THR A 207 28.76 -27.29 -8.13
N VAL A 208 29.68 -27.34 -9.09
CA VAL A 208 29.75 -26.44 -10.23
C VAL A 208 29.09 -27.12 -11.43
N THR A 209 28.10 -26.46 -12.03
CA THR A 209 27.54 -26.86 -13.33
C THR A 209 28.06 -25.91 -14.40
N ALA A 210 28.82 -26.42 -15.37
CA ALA A 210 29.30 -25.63 -16.50
C ALA A 210 28.58 -26.05 -17.80
N LYS A 211 28.11 -25.06 -18.58
CA LYS A 211 27.49 -25.30 -19.89
C LYS A 211 28.52 -25.11 -21.00
N LEU A 212 28.96 -26.23 -21.57
CA LEU A 212 30.06 -26.30 -22.52
C LEU A 212 29.52 -26.50 -23.94
N LYS A 213 30.16 -25.88 -24.91
CA LYS A 213 29.86 -25.99 -26.34
C LYS A 213 31.12 -26.38 -27.11
N ASN A 214 30.93 -27.18 -28.16
CA ASN A 214 31.96 -27.54 -29.12
C ASN A 214 31.39 -27.28 -30.53
N ASP A 215 31.81 -26.20 -31.16
CA ASP A 215 31.42 -25.81 -32.53
C ASP A 215 32.18 -26.56 -33.64
N ASN A 216 32.99 -27.57 -33.29
CA ASN A 216 33.55 -28.47 -34.29
C ASN A 216 32.48 -29.45 -34.80
N MET A 217 32.57 -29.84 -36.06
CA MET A 217 31.73 -30.90 -36.67
C MET A 217 31.95 -32.31 -36.08
N ALA A 218 33.06 -32.51 -35.35
CA ALA A 218 33.41 -33.77 -34.71
C ALA A 218 33.50 -33.59 -33.18
N SER A 219 33.32 -34.69 -32.44
CA SER A 219 33.55 -34.70 -31.00
C SER A 219 35.00 -34.40 -30.66
N ARG A 220 35.21 -33.91 -29.44
CA ARG A 220 36.52 -33.47 -28.93
C ARG A 220 36.71 -33.99 -27.51
N GLN A 221 37.90 -34.52 -27.22
CA GLN A 221 38.31 -34.77 -25.84
C GLN A 221 38.89 -33.49 -25.26
N VAL A 222 38.48 -33.14 -24.05
CA VAL A 222 39.02 -32.01 -23.27
C VAL A 222 39.06 -32.39 -21.80
N GLN A 223 39.83 -31.68 -20.99
CA GLN A 223 39.74 -31.75 -19.54
C GLN A 223 39.05 -30.49 -19.00
N MET A 224 37.97 -30.68 -18.24
CA MET A 224 37.36 -29.62 -17.42
C MET A 224 38.03 -29.62 -16.06
N ARG A 225 38.52 -28.45 -15.63
CA ARG A 225 39.16 -28.26 -14.34
C ARG A 225 38.49 -27.13 -13.56
N THR A 226 37.96 -27.46 -12.39
CA THR A 226 37.53 -26.48 -11.38
C THR A 226 38.68 -26.19 -10.41
N ILE A 227 38.90 -24.93 -10.09
CA ILE A 227 39.93 -24.44 -9.16
C ILE A 227 39.28 -23.43 -8.22
N VAL A 228 39.41 -23.62 -6.91
CA VAL A 228 39.00 -22.64 -5.89
C VAL A 228 40.25 -22.09 -5.23
N LYS A 229 40.36 -20.76 -5.18
CA LYS A 229 41.43 -20.04 -4.49
C LYS A 229 40.89 -19.20 -3.35
N ASP A 230 41.67 -19.08 -2.29
CA ASP A 230 41.42 -18.14 -1.20
C ASP A 230 41.70 -16.68 -1.59
N ALA A 231 41.45 -15.74 -0.67
CA ALA A 231 41.67 -14.31 -0.86
C ALA A 231 43.17 -13.92 -0.92
N GLN A 232 44.09 -14.88 -0.89
CA GLN A 232 45.54 -14.72 -1.09
C GLN A 232 46.02 -15.47 -2.34
N ASP A 233 45.11 -15.79 -3.28
CA ASP A 233 45.35 -16.51 -4.54
C ASP A 233 45.85 -17.96 -4.40
N LYS A 234 45.91 -18.51 -3.18
CA LYS A 234 46.34 -19.88 -2.93
C LYS A 234 45.18 -20.84 -3.23
N VAL A 235 45.47 -21.88 -4.03
CA VAL A 235 44.52 -22.94 -4.35
C VAL A 235 44.19 -23.74 -3.08
N VAL A 236 42.91 -23.76 -2.70
CA VAL A 236 42.38 -24.49 -1.54
C VAL A 236 41.63 -25.77 -1.94
N ALA A 237 41.05 -25.81 -3.14
CA ALA A 237 40.43 -27.02 -3.70
C ALA A 237 40.57 -27.05 -5.23
N THR A 238 40.67 -28.24 -5.83
CA THR A 238 40.65 -28.40 -7.30
C THR A 238 40.10 -29.76 -7.70
N LYS A 239 39.46 -29.83 -8.86
CA LYS A 239 38.93 -31.06 -9.46
C LYS A 239 39.15 -31.03 -10.97
N SER A 240 39.69 -32.11 -11.53
CA SER A 240 39.75 -32.34 -12.99
C SER A 240 38.86 -33.53 -13.37
N SER A 241 38.26 -33.46 -14.56
CA SER A 241 37.54 -34.54 -15.23
C SER A 241 37.84 -34.48 -16.73
N ASP A 242 38.18 -35.61 -17.34
CA ASP A 242 38.27 -35.73 -18.79
C ASP A 242 36.86 -35.92 -19.37
N LEU A 243 36.54 -35.19 -20.43
CA LEU A 243 35.20 -35.09 -21.03
C LEU A 243 35.28 -35.26 -22.54
N THR A 244 34.36 -36.06 -23.08
CA THR A 244 34.06 -36.05 -24.52
C THR A 244 32.92 -35.07 -24.79
N LEU A 245 33.22 -33.97 -25.46
CA LEU A 245 32.21 -33.01 -25.93
C LEU A 245 31.66 -33.47 -27.28
N PRO A 246 30.33 -33.68 -27.43
CA PRO A 246 29.72 -33.95 -28.74
C PRO A 246 29.81 -32.71 -29.64
N SER A 247 29.62 -32.88 -30.94
CA SER A 247 29.64 -31.76 -31.89
C SER A 247 28.36 -30.93 -31.86
N MET A 248 28.50 -29.62 -32.08
CA MET A 248 27.44 -28.62 -32.33
C MET A 248 26.37 -28.43 -31.23
N VAL A 249 26.47 -29.06 -30.05
CA VAL A 249 25.44 -29.03 -29.00
C VAL A 249 26.00 -28.51 -27.67
N VAL A 250 25.27 -27.60 -27.02
CA VAL A 250 25.54 -27.15 -25.64
C VAL A 250 25.15 -28.26 -24.66
N ASN A 251 26.09 -28.68 -23.82
CA ASN A 251 25.88 -29.73 -22.81
C ASN A 251 26.24 -29.22 -21.41
N SER A 252 25.53 -29.71 -20.39
CA SER A 252 25.78 -29.34 -18.99
C SER A 252 26.62 -30.42 -18.30
N TYR A 253 27.76 -30.04 -17.76
CA TYR A 253 28.66 -30.93 -17.02
C TYR A 253 28.78 -30.47 -15.57
N LYS A 254 28.84 -31.44 -14.64
CA LYS A 254 28.91 -31.17 -13.20
C LYS A 254 30.22 -31.66 -12.60
N GLN A 255 30.84 -30.84 -11.77
CA GLN A 255 31.95 -31.23 -10.91
C GLN A 255 31.61 -30.86 -9.47
N SER A 256 31.87 -31.78 -8.54
CA SER A 256 31.73 -31.53 -7.10
C SER A 256 33.09 -31.64 -6.41
N LEU A 257 33.31 -30.76 -5.44
CA LEU A 257 34.53 -30.63 -4.65
C LEU A 257 34.23 -30.00 -3.29
N THR A 258 35.03 -30.32 -2.27
CA THR A 258 34.86 -29.83 -0.90
C THR A 258 35.94 -28.82 -0.57
N VAL A 259 35.57 -27.75 0.15
CA VAL A 259 36.52 -26.83 0.80
C VAL A 259 36.49 -27.15 2.30
N GLU A 260 37.62 -27.63 2.81
CA GLU A 260 37.82 -27.92 4.23
C GLU A 260 38.11 -26.64 5.02
N ASN A 261 37.57 -26.53 6.23
CA ASN A 261 37.70 -25.39 7.15
C ASN A 261 37.42 -24.01 6.47
N PRO A 262 36.25 -23.83 5.84
CA PRO A 262 35.97 -22.64 5.04
C PRO A 262 35.83 -21.38 5.91
N THR A 263 36.47 -20.29 5.49
CA THR A 263 36.14 -18.96 6.00
C THR A 263 34.78 -18.54 5.42
N LEU A 264 33.76 -18.46 6.27
CA LEU A 264 32.41 -18.15 5.85
C LEU A 264 32.26 -16.66 5.47
N TRP A 265 31.50 -16.41 4.39
CA TRP A 265 30.95 -15.10 4.09
C TRP A 265 29.84 -14.80 5.10
N HIS A 266 30.03 -13.79 5.93
CA HIS A 266 29.17 -13.46 7.08
C HIS A 266 28.70 -12.00 6.98
N GLY A 267 28.15 -11.63 5.81
CA GLY A 267 27.64 -10.28 5.55
C GLY A 267 28.71 -9.22 5.82
N ARG A 268 28.31 -8.08 6.39
CA ARG A 268 29.22 -6.97 6.69
C ARG A 268 30.26 -7.29 7.78
N LYS A 269 30.02 -8.31 8.62
CA LYS A 269 30.99 -8.74 9.65
C LYS A 269 32.24 -9.36 9.03
N ASN A 270 32.08 -10.15 7.96
CA ASN A 270 33.18 -10.80 7.24
C ASN A 270 32.76 -11.14 5.80
N PRO A 271 32.87 -10.21 4.83
CA PRO A 271 32.47 -10.46 3.43
C PRO A 271 33.54 -11.25 2.66
N TYR A 272 33.91 -12.42 3.20
CA TYR A 272 35.01 -13.22 2.65
C TYR A 272 34.62 -13.88 1.33
N LEU A 273 35.43 -13.66 0.29
CA LEU A 273 35.23 -14.22 -1.04
C LEU A 273 36.43 -15.07 -1.46
N TYR A 274 36.13 -16.29 -1.88
CA TYR A 274 37.00 -17.11 -2.72
C TYR A 274 36.81 -16.70 -4.18
N SER A 275 37.75 -17.08 -5.05
CA SER A 275 37.52 -17.11 -6.50
C SER A 275 37.40 -18.56 -6.96
N LEU A 276 36.42 -18.83 -7.83
CA LEU A 276 36.23 -20.14 -8.46
C LEU A 276 36.42 -20.00 -9.97
N THR A 277 37.42 -20.67 -10.52
CA THR A 277 37.70 -20.72 -11.96
C THR A 277 37.33 -22.10 -12.52
N VAL A 278 36.59 -22.12 -13.63
CA VAL A 278 36.45 -23.30 -14.49
C VAL A 278 37.30 -23.08 -15.73
N GLN A 279 38.26 -23.99 -15.98
CA GLN A 279 39.09 -24.01 -17.18
C GLN A 279 38.74 -25.22 -18.06
N LEU A 280 38.73 -25.00 -19.37
CA LEU A 280 38.75 -26.07 -20.38
C LEU A 280 40.16 -26.17 -20.94
N THR A 281 40.72 -27.39 -20.99
CA THR A 281 42.06 -27.62 -21.53
C THR A 281 42.09 -28.77 -22.54
N SER A 282 43.02 -28.70 -23.49
CA SER A 282 43.37 -29.80 -24.39
C SER A 282 44.87 -29.83 -24.61
N GLU A 283 45.48 -31.01 -24.52
CA GLU A 283 46.93 -31.23 -24.66
C GLU A 283 47.79 -30.29 -23.78
N GLY A 284 47.26 -29.90 -22.60
CA GLY A 284 47.90 -28.99 -21.65
C GLY A 284 47.67 -27.50 -21.92
N ASN A 285 47.07 -27.12 -23.05
CA ASN A 285 46.72 -25.73 -23.38
C ASN A 285 45.33 -25.36 -22.85
N VAL A 286 45.16 -24.15 -22.31
CA VAL A 286 43.84 -23.61 -21.94
C VAL A 286 43.12 -23.13 -23.20
N LEU A 287 41.90 -23.62 -23.41
CA LEU A 287 41.03 -23.27 -24.55
C LEU A 287 40.00 -22.19 -24.18
N ASP A 288 39.53 -22.21 -22.94
CA ASP A 288 38.59 -21.23 -22.41
C ASP A 288 38.60 -21.27 -20.87
N GLU A 289 38.25 -20.15 -20.24
CA GLU A 289 38.07 -20.08 -18.79
C GLU A 289 37.05 -19.01 -18.38
N VAL A 290 36.36 -19.27 -17.26
CA VAL A 290 35.45 -18.34 -16.59
C VAL A 290 35.77 -18.38 -15.10
N THR A 291 35.83 -17.21 -14.45
CA THR A 291 36.07 -17.07 -13.01
C THR A 291 34.96 -16.25 -12.39
N GLU A 292 34.39 -16.75 -11.29
CA GLU A 292 33.26 -16.17 -10.57
C GLU A 292 33.62 -16.02 -9.07
N PRO A 293 32.98 -15.08 -8.34
CA PRO A 293 33.11 -15.00 -6.90
C PRO A 293 32.44 -16.18 -6.20
N LEU A 294 32.93 -16.53 -5.01
CA LEU A 294 32.33 -17.56 -4.15
C LEU A 294 32.38 -17.13 -2.69
N GLY A 295 31.21 -16.78 -2.12
CA GLY A 295 31.03 -16.56 -0.68
C GLY A 295 30.31 -17.75 -0.05
N LEU A 296 31.02 -18.53 0.76
CA LEU A 296 30.47 -19.72 1.41
C LEU A 296 29.62 -19.32 2.63
N ARG A 297 28.32 -19.59 2.60
CA ARG A 297 27.37 -19.16 3.63
C ARG A 297 26.09 -19.98 3.66
N TYR A 298 25.40 -20.03 4.80
CA TYR A 298 24.05 -20.60 4.91
C TYR A 298 23.13 -19.65 5.67
N TYR A 299 21.82 -19.76 5.47
CA TYR A 299 20.85 -18.84 6.05
C TYR A 299 19.46 -19.47 6.16
N SER A 300 18.61 -18.90 7.01
CA SER A 300 17.23 -19.34 7.19
C SER A 300 16.35 -18.20 7.72
N MET A 301 15.05 -18.45 7.85
CA MET A 301 14.10 -17.55 8.50
C MET A 301 13.55 -18.19 9.77
N ASP A 302 13.59 -17.47 10.88
CA ASP A 302 13.07 -17.83 12.18
C ASP A 302 11.82 -16.99 12.51
N LYS A 303 10.75 -17.64 13.00
CA LYS A 303 9.44 -17.01 13.27
C LYS A 303 9.43 -16.00 14.43
N GLN A 304 10.53 -15.88 15.19
CA GLN A 304 10.70 -14.97 16.31
C GLN A 304 11.87 -14.02 16.12
N LYS A 305 12.96 -14.48 15.50
CA LYS A 305 14.24 -13.76 15.35
C LYS A 305 14.45 -13.16 13.95
N GLY A 306 13.59 -13.47 12.98
CA GLY A 306 13.72 -12.99 11.60
C GLY A 306 14.81 -13.73 10.83
N PHE A 307 15.64 -13.00 10.08
CA PHE A 307 16.69 -13.59 9.24
C PHE A 307 17.87 -14.11 10.07
N ILE A 308 18.31 -15.33 9.77
CA ILE A 308 19.47 -15.99 10.36
C ILE A 308 20.56 -16.15 9.30
N LEU A 309 21.80 -15.73 9.59
CA LEU A 309 22.97 -15.91 8.74
C LEU A 309 24.03 -16.73 9.49
N ASN A 310 24.49 -17.83 8.89
CA ASN A 310 25.48 -18.75 9.46
C ASN A 310 25.17 -19.16 10.91
N GLY A 311 23.88 -19.38 11.22
CA GLY A 311 23.40 -19.77 12.56
C GLY A 311 23.13 -18.61 13.53
N GLU A 312 23.56 -17.39 13.23
CA GLU A 312 23.33 -16.20 14.07
C GLU A 312 22.17 -15.33 13.55
N PRO A 313 21.34 -14.72 14.43
CA PRO A 313 20.41 -13.68 14.03
C PRO A 313 21.13 -12.49 13.38
N TYR A 314 20.69 -12.11 12.18
CA TYR A 314 21.32 -11.04 11.40
C TYR A 314 20.24 -10.08 10.89
N ARG A 315 20.09 -8.94 11.57
CA ARG A 315 19.02 -7.97 11.33
C ARG A 315 19.18 -7.33 9.95
N LEU A 316 18.13 -7.35 9.13
CA LEU A 316 18.10 -6.78 7.78
C LEU A 316 17.65 -5.32 7.80
N TYR A 317 18.53 -4.44 8.31
CA TYR A 317 18.41 -2.99 8.21
C TYR A 317 18.54 -2.57 6.75
N GLY A 318 17.40 -2.31 6.12
CA GLY A 318 17.26 -2.23 4.67
C GLY A 318 17.00 -0.83 4.12
N VAL A 319 17.53 -0.58 2.93
CA VAL A 319 17.09 0.52 2.06
C VAL A 319 16.76 0.00 0.66
N CYS A 320 15.83 0.65 -0.02
CA CYS A 320 15.63 0.44 -1.46
C CYS A 320 16.53 1.38 -2.27
N ARG A 321 16.91 0.99 -3.50
CA ARG A 321 17.73 1.83 -4.41
C ARG A 321 17.30 1.70 -5.86
N HIS A 322 16.88 2.81 -6.48
CA HIS A 322 16.69 2.90 -7.95
C HIS A 322 17.99 3.23 -8.69
N GLN A 323 18.12 2.83 -9.96
CA GLN A 323 19.38 2.86 -10.70
C GLN A 323 19.72 4.17 -11.44
N GLU A 324 19.24 5.31 -10.95
CA GLU A 324 19.28 6.57 -11.71
C GLU A 324 19.81 7.77 -10.92
N TRP A 325 20.40 8.72 -11.66
CA TRP A 325 20.94 9.99 -11.15
C TRP A 325 20.41 11.18 -11.96
N LYS A 326 20.36 12.35 -11.30
CA LYS A 326 20.06 13.63 -11.95
C LYS A 326 20.98 13.88 -13.14
N ASP A 327 20.42 14.37 -14.25
CA ASP A 327 21.08 14.68 -15.53
C ASP A 327 21.72 13.49 -16.28
N HIS A 328 21.64 12.27 -15.75
CA HIS A 328 22.18 11.03 -16.34
C HIS A 328 21.11 9.96 -16.68
N GLY A 329 19.91 10.04 -16.08
CA GLY A 329 18.95 8.95 -16.10
C GLY A 329 19.57 7.68 -15.49
N SER A 330 19.31 6.52 -16.11
CA SER A 330 19.93 5.24 -15.75
C SER A 330 21.33 5.01 -16.36
N ALA A 331 21.85 5.92 -17.18
CA ALA A 331 23.14 5.76 -17.86
C ALA A 331 24.32 6.08 -16.92
N LEU A 332 24.45 5.24 -15.89
CA LEU A 332 25.44 5.41 -14.83
C LEU A 332 26.77 4.73 -15.16
N THR A 333 27.83 5.28 -14.57
CA THR A 333 29.16 4.66 -14.53
C THR A 333 29.34 3.81 -13.27
N ASN A 334 30.31 2.89 -13.29
CA ASN A 334 30.64 2.09 -12.11
C ASN A 334 31.07 2.95 -10.90
N GLU A 335 31.64 4.15 -11.11
CA GLU A 335 31.95 5.06 -10.00
C GLU A 335 30.69 5.71 -9.39
N GLN A 336 29.66 5.99 -10.19
CA GLN A 336 28.36 6.45 -9.68
C GLN A 336 27.60 5.34 -8.95
N HIS A 337 27.68 4.11 -9.46
CA HIS A 337 27.22 2.93 -8.72
C HIS A 337 27.98 2.83 -7.39
N LYS A 338 29.31 2.80 -7.41
CA LYS A 338 30.16 2.74 -6.22
C LYS A 338 29.80 3.83 -5.21
N THR A 339 29.61 5.07 -5.66
CA THR A 339 29.19 6.20 -4.82
C THR A 339 27.86 5.94 -4.10
N ASP A 340 26.86 5.39 -4.79
CA ASP A 340 25.58 5.01 -4.16
C ASP A 340 25.79 3.97 -3.05
N PHE A 341 26.54 2.90 -3.32
CA PHE A 341 26.73 1.80 -2.38
C PHE A 341 27.68 2.14 -1.22
N ASP A 342 28.66 3.02 -1.44
CA ASP A 342 29.48 3.60 -0.36
C ASP A 342 28.61 4.44 0.60
N MET A 343 27.61 5.18 0.09
CA MET A 343 26.65 5.89 0.95
C MET A 343 25.70 4.94 1.70
N ILE A 344 25.33 3.81 1.11
CA ILE A 344 24.53 2.76 1.77
C ILE A 344 25.37 2.01 2.82
N TYR A 345 26.68 1.88 2.63
CA TYR A 345 27.57 1.33 3.65
C TYR A 345 27.77 2.32 4.81
N ASP A 346 27.96 3.60 4.49
CA ASP A 346 28.12 4.71 5.42
C ASP A 346 26.91 4.89 6.37
N ILE A 347 25.68 4.71 5.88
CA ILE A 347 24.45 4.80 6.70
C ILE A 347 24.27 3.61 7.66
N GLY A 348 25.10 2.57 7.58
CA GLY A 348 25.00 1.41 8.46
C GLY A 348 24.05 0.30 7.99
N ALA A 349 23.42 0.43 6.81
CA ALA A 349 22.53 -0.61 6.29
C ALA A 349 23.23 -1.98 6.17
N THR A 350 22.48 -3.06 6.38
CA THR A 350 22.96 -4.45 6.24
C THR A 350 22.30 -5.17 5.07
N SER A 351 21.16 -4.64 4.59
CA SER A 351 20.38 -5.21 3.50
C SER A 351 20.02 -4.18 2.42
N ILE A 352 19.82 -4.61 1.18
CA ILE A 352 19.39 -3.73 0.08
C ILE A 352 18.32 -4.42 -0.77
N ARG A 353 17.19 -3.74 -1.01
CA ARG A 353 16.20 -4.13 -2.01
C ARG A 353 16.47 -3.36 -3.31
N LEU A 354 16.93 -4.07 -4.32
CA LEU A 354 17.30 -3.53 -5.63
C LEU A 354 16.05 -3.36 -6.51
N ALA A 355 15.10 -2.55 -6.02
CA ALA A 355 13.82 -2.30 -6.65
C ALA A 355 13.93 -1.47 -7.96
N HIS A 356 13.07 -1.65 -8.96
CA HIS A 356 12.07 -2.71 -9.14
C HIS A 356 12.50 -3.66 -10.27
N TYR A 357 13.80 -3.92 -10.40
CA TYR A 357 14.37 -4.54 -11.58
C TYR A 357 15.81 -4.99 -11.35
N GLN A 358 16.29 -5.91 -12.17
CA GLN A 358 17.72 -6.27 -12.24
C GLN A 358 18.59 -5.01 -12.44
N GLN A 359 19.67 -4.89 -11.66
CA GLN A 359 20.60 -3.75 -11.72
C GLN A 359 21.88 -4.12 -12.49
N ALA A 360 22.88 -3.23 -12.53
CA ALA A 360 24.12 -3.48 -13.25
C ALA A 360 24.95 -4.59 -12.60
N GLU A 361 25.71 -5.36 -13.38
CA GLU A 361 26.53 -6.49 -12.89
C GLU A 361 27.48 -6.07 -11.75
N PHE A 362 28.17 -4.94 -11.95
CA PHE A 362 29.03 -4.30 -10.94
C PHE A 362 28.33 -4.04 -9.59
N VAL A 363 27.01 -3.80 -9.56
CA VAL A 363 26.28 -3.60 -8.31
C VAL A 363 26.27 -4.87 -7.47
N TYR A 364 26.07 -6.03 -8.10
CA TYR A 364 26.02 -7.32 -7.42
C TYR A 364 27.41 -7.73 -6.92
N ASP A 365 28.46 -7.59 -7.76
CA ASP A 365 29.86 -7.78 -7.36
C ASP A 365 30.25 -6.93 -6.14
N TYR A 366 29.84 -5.66 -6.15
CA TYR A 366 30.16 -4.73 -5.07
C TYR A 366 29.35 -5.02 -3.80
N CYS A 367 28.12 -5.55 -3.92
CA CYS A 367 27.35 -6.05 -2.79
C CYS A 367 27.99 -7.27 -2.13
N ASP A 368 28.48 -8.23 -2.93
CA ASP A 368 29.22 -9.40 -2.43
C ASP A 368 30.46 -8.97 -1.64
N LYS A 369 31.23 -8.03 -2.19
CA LYS A 369 32.46 -7.48 -1.60
C LYS A 369 32.22 -6.66 -0.33
N LEU A 370 31.11 -5.90 -0.26
CA LEU A 370 30.77 -5.09 0.90
C LEU A 370 30.02 -5.87 1.99
N GLY A 371 29.51 -7.07 1.69
CA GLY A 371 28.78 -7.89 2.66
C GLY A 371 27.30 -7.57 2.80
N PHE A 372 26.69 -6.96 1.78
CA PHE A 372 25.24 -6.70 1.81
C PHE A 372 24.47 -8.00 1.56
N ILE A 373 23.39 -8.19 2.33
CA ILE A 373 22.34 -9.15 1.99
C ILE A 373 21.40 -8.45 1.00
N ILE A 374 21.06 -9.05 -0.15
CA ILE A 374 20.27 -8.34 -1.17
C ILE A 374 19.07 -9.13 -1.70
N TRP A 375 18.02 -8.35 -1.97
CA TRP A 375 16.81 -8.74 -2.68
C TRP A 375 16.89 -8.14 -4.09
N ALA A 376 16.89 -9.01 -5.11
CA ALA A 376 16.80 -8.61 -6.51
C ALA A 376 15.43 -9.01 -7.09
N GLU A 377 14.82 -8.18 -7.93
CA GLU A 377 13.44 -8.41 -8.43
C GLU A 377 13.26 -8.08 -9.92
N VAL A 378 12.16 -8.58 -10.50
CA VAL A 378 11.73 -8.24 -11.87
C VAL A 378 10.65 -7.13 -11.87
N PRO A 379 10.53 -6.32 -12.94
CA PRO A 379 9.62 -5.19 -12.98
C PRO A 379 8.15 -5.54 -13.27
N PHE A 380 7.65 -6.66 -12.75
CA PHE A 380 6.21 -6.96 -12.81
C PHE A 380 5.49 -6.17 -11.72
N VAL A 381 5.10 -4.94 -12.06
CA VAL A 381 4.68 -3.93 -11.08
C VAL A 381 3.44 -3.13 -11.49
N ASN A 382 2.74 -2.56 -10.50
CA ASN A 382 1.66 -1.56 -10.62
C ASN A 382 0.34 -2.04 -11.26
N THR A 383 0.41 -2.71 -12.41
CA THR A 383 -0.75 -3.15 -13.18
C THR A 383 -0.33 -4.25 -14.15
N TRP A 384 -1.31 -4.89 -14.79
CA TRP A 384 -1.07 -5.94 -15.77
C TRP A 384 -1.92 -5.73 -17.04
N LYS A 385 -1.60 -6.43 -18.13
CA LYS A 385 -2.27 -6.33 -19.44
C LYS A 385 -2.72 -7.67 -20.05
N GLY A 386 -2.33 -8.80 -19.46
CA GLY A 386 -2.75 -10.12 -19.91
C GLY A 386 -1.91 -10.69 -21.07
N GLN A 387 -0.74 -10.11 -21.33
CA GLN A 387 0.14 -10.46 -22.47
C GLN A 387 1.63 -10.56 -22.08
N GLU A 388 2.01 -10.07 -20.90
CA GLU A 388 3.38 -9.93 -20.44
C GLU A 388 3.98 -11.19 -19.79
N GLY A 389 3.17 -12.21 -19.50
CA GLY A 389 3.55 -13.39 -18.71
C GLY A 389 4.78 -14.13 -19.23
N GLU A 390 4.88 -14.37 -20.55
CA GLU A 390 6.08 -14.98 -21.13
C GLU A 390 7.32 -14.10 -20.98
N ASN A 391 7.17 -12.77 -21.05
CA ASN A 391 8.27 -11.85 -20.82
C ASN A 391 8.66 -11.77 -19.33
N ALA A 392 7.70 -11.87 -18.41
CA ALA A 392 7.96 -11.96 -16.98
C ALA A 392 8.74 -13.26 -16.65
N LYS A 393 8.30 -14.39 -17.19
CA LYS A 393 8.99 -15.70 -17.12
C LYS A 393 10.39 -15.69 -17.78
N GLN A 394 10.59 -14.91 -18.84
CA GLN A 394 11.90 -14.68 -19.44
C GLN A 394 12.79 -13.87 -18.49
N GLN A 395 12.32 -12.71 -18.01
CA GLN A 395 13.11 -11.80 -17.17
C GLN A 395 13.46 -12.41 -15.80
N ILE A 396 12.61 -13.23 -15.18
CA ILE A 396 12.98 -13.91 -13.92
C ILE A 396 14.08 -14.96 -14.15
N ARG A 397 14.03 -15.68 -15.28
CA ARG A 397 15.08 -16.64 -15.65
C ARG A 397 16.40 -15.95 -15.99
N GLU A 398 16.35 -14.81 -16.68
CA GLU A 398 17.51 -13.97 -16.95
C GLU A 398 18.13 -13.45 -15.64
N LEU A 399 17.30 -12.88 -14.75
CA LEU A 399 17.73 -12.41 -13.42
C LEU A 399 18.40 -13.53 -12.62
N VAL A 400 17.77 -14.69 -12.47
CA VAL A 400 18.33 -15.82 -11.72
C VAL A 400 19.62 -16.33 -12.38
N ARG A 401 19.63 -16.58 -13.70
CA ARG A 401 20.82 -17.16 -14.37
C ARG A 401 22.00 -16.21 -14.45
N GLN A 402 21.78 -14.93 -14.68
CA GLN A 402 22.86 -13.95 -14.78
C GLN A 402 23.49 -13.65 -13.43
N ASN A 403 22.73 -13.78 -12.34
CA ASN A 403 23.14 -13.36 -11.00
C ASN A 403 23.27 -14.55 -10.01
N TYR A 404 23.27 -15.79 -10.52
CA TYR A 404 23.21 -17.02 -9.72
C TYR A 404 24.35 -17.16 -8.71
N ASN A 405 25.56 -16.69 -9.08
CA ASN A 405 26.78 -16.92 -8.32
C ASN A 405 27.00 -15.91 -7.18
N HIS A 406 26.21 -14.83 -7.11
CA HIS A 406 26.39 -13.78 -6.08
C HIS A 406 25.95 -14.26 -4.68
N PRO A 407 26.86 -14.42 -3.70
CA PRO A 407 26.52 -14.79 -2.34
C PRO A 407 25.65 -13.77 -1.60
N SER A 408 25.67 -12.50 -1.98
CA SER A 408 24.82 -11.46 -1.41
C SER A 408 23.32 -11.72 -1.59
N ILE A 409 22.91 -12.29 -2.74
CA ILE A 409 21.49 -12.50 -3.04
C ILE A 409 20.93 -13.61 -2.16
N PHE A 410 19.85 -13.31 -1.42
CA PHE A 410 19.14 -14.30 -0.61
C PHE A 410 17.71 -14.59 -1.09
N VAL A 411 17.13 -13.68 -1.88
CA VAL A 411 15.73 -13.74 -2.33
C VAL A 411 15.52 -13.13 -3.72
N TRP A 412 14.62 -13.75 -4.50
CA TRP A 412 14.15 -13.30 -5.81
C TRP A 412 12.74 -12.71 -5.73
N GLY A 413 12.58 -11.43 -6.07
CA GLY A 413 11.28 -10.74 -6.07
C GLY A 413 10.50 -10.94 -7.37
N LEU A 414 9.27 -11.42 -7.24
CA LEU A 414 8.41 -11.85 -8.34
C LEU A 414 7.49 -10.74 -8.86
N HIS A 415 6.89 -9.94 -7.97
CA HIS A 415 6.05 -8.80 -8.34
C HIS A 415 6.01 -7.72 -7.24
N ASN A 416 5.60 -6.50 -7.60
CA ASN A 416 5.35 -5.41 -6.65
C ASN A 416 4.07 -4.62 -6.96
N GLU A 417 3.10 -4.67 -6.05
CA GLU A 417 1.82 -3.95 -6.17
C GLU A 417 1.04 -4.30 -7.45
N VAL A 418 0.99 -5.59 -7.77
CA VAL A 418 0.13 -6.16 -8.82
C VAL A 418 -1.08 -6.80 -8.15
N TYR A 419 -2.28 -6.61 -8.69
CA TYR A 419 -3.53 -6.99 -8.05
C TYR A 419 -4.44 -7.82 -8.97
N GLY A 420 -4.97 -8.92 -8.44
CA GLY A 420 -6.01 -9.76 -9.05
C GLY A 420 -7.31 -9.75 -8.24
N SER A 421 -8.42 -10.07 -8.91
CA SER A 421 -9.79 -10.16 -8.35
C SER A 421 -10.06 -11.49 -7.65
N SER A 422 -9.43 -12.57 -8.12
CA SER A 422 -9.58 -13.94 -7.63
C SER A 422 -8.24 -14.68 -7.63
N THR A 423 -8.19 -15.87 -7.05
CA THR A 423 -7.00 -16.75 -7.08
C THR A 423 -6.73 -17.32 -8.47
N MET A 424 -7.71 -17.27 -9.38
CA MET A 424 -7.54 -17.62 -10.79
C MET A 424 -7.05 -16.47 -11.66
N SER A 425 -7.04 -15.23 -11.16
CA SER A 425 -6.72 -14.07 -11.98
C SER A 425 -5.32 -14.15 -12.58
N TYR A 426 -5.19 -13.76 -13.85
CA TYR A 426 -3.94 -13.79 -14.64
C TYR A 426 -2.63 -13.48 -13.85
N PRO A 427 -2.50 -12.35 -13.12
CA PRO A 427 -1.27 -12.04 -12.39
C PRO A 427 -0.93 -13.02 -11.26
N VAL A 428 -1.91 -13.74 -10.69
CA VAL A 428 -1.67 -14.80 -9.70
C VAL A 428 -0.94 -15.96 -10.37
N GLN A 429 -1.43 -16.40 -11.53
CA GLN A 429 -0.85 -17.52 -12.28
C GLN A 429 0.58 -17.18 -12.74
N VAL A 430 0.78 -15.98 -13.33
CA VAL A 430 2.12 -15.52 -13.72
C VAL A 430 3.07 -15.45 -12.50
N THR A 431 2.57 -15.07 -11.31
CA THR A 431 3.39 -15.08 -10.09
C THR A 431 3.79 -16.50 -9.68
N LYS A 432 2.86 -17.47 -9.73
CA LYS A 432 3.15 -18.89 -9.44
C LYS A 432 4.14 -19.49 -10.43
N GLU A 433 3.92 -19.29 -11.73
CA GLU A 433 4.85 -19.77 -12.76
C GLU A 433 6.26 -19.18 -12.59
N MET A 434 6.37 -17.91 -12.17
CA MET A 434 7.68 -17.30 -11.85
C MET A 434 8.29 -17.84 -10.55
N HIS A 435 7.49 -18.18 -9.54
CA HIS A 435 7.96 -18.91 -8.35
C HIS A 435 8.54 -20.27 -8.76
N ASP A 436 7.80 -21.06 -9.53
CA ASP A 436 8.22 -22.39 -9.99
C ASP A 436 9.48 -22.33 -10.86
N ILE A 437 9.59 -21.34 -11.74
CA ILE A 437 10.81 -21.09 -12.52
C ILE A 437 11.97 -20.72 -11.59
N ALA A 438 11.78 -19.79 -10.66
CA ALA A 438 12.84 -19.41 -9.72
C ALA A 438 13.31 -20.61 -8.88
N LYS A 439 12.40 -21.47 -8.44
CA LYS A 439 12.73 -22.72 -7.70
C LYS A 439 13.33 -23.81 -8.56
N THR A 440 12.99 -23.89 -9.84
CA THR A 440 13.60 -24.84 -10.78
C THR A 440 15.03 -24.44 -11.15
N GLU A 441 15.28 -23.14 -11.34
CA GLU A 441 16.60 -22.61 -11.67
C GLU A 441 17.49 -22.51 -10.42
N ASP A 442 16.93 -22.10 -9.27
CA ASP A 442 17.64 -21.83 -8.02
C ASP A 442 16.82 -22.20 -6.76
N PRO A 443 16.76 -23.50 -6.39
CA PRO A 443 15.97 -23.97 -5.25
C PRO A 443 16.50 -23.51 -3.88
N ASP A 444 17.76 -23.08 -3.79
CA ASP A 444 18.43 -22.76 -2.52
C ASP A 444 18.15 -21.33 -2.03
N ARG A 445 17.56 -20.47 -2.88
CA ARG A 445 17.16 -19.12 -2.52
C ARG A 445 15.65 -19.00 -2.32
N PHE A 446 15.24 -18.00 -1.54
CA PHE A 446 13.83 -17.70 -1.36
C PHE A 446 13.27 -16.93 -2.56
N THR A 447 11.96 -16.89 -2.66
CA THR A 447 11.17 -16.02 -3.53
C THR A 447 10.30 -15.11 -2.67
N VAL A 448 9.97 -13.92 -3.17
CA VAL A 448 9.12 -12.96 -2.46
C VAL A 448 8.17 -12.23 -3.41
N SER A 449 6.95 -11.96 -2.95
CA SER A 449 5.99 -11.06 -3.61
C SER A 449 5.67 -9.86 -2.73
N VAL A 450 5.21 -8.75 -3.32
CA VAL A 450 4.94 -7.49 -2.58
C VAL A 450 3.55 -6.93 -2.84
N SER A 451 2.82 -6.70 -1.73
CA SER A 451 1.46 -6.15 -1.70
C SER A 451 1.46 -4.73 -1.11
N GLY A 452 0.76 -3.78 -1.74
CA GLY A 452 0.57 -2.42 -1.20
C GLY A 452 -0.48 -2.33 -0.09
N TYR A 453 -1.21 -3.42 0.14
CA TYR A 453 -2.22 -3.53 1.18
C TYR A 453 -1.63 -4.13 2.47
N GLY A 454 -2.25 -3.81 3.60
CA GLY A 454 -1.87 -4.34 4.92
C GLY A 454 -2.55 -5.66 5.29
N SER A 455 -3.43 -6.20 4.44
CA SER A 455 -4.03 -7.52 4.63
C SER A 455 -3.16 -8.58 3.95
N LEU A 456 -3.09 -9.77 4.54
CA LEU A 456 -2.44 -10.96 3.98
C LEU A 456 -3.46 -11.99 3.45
N LYS A 457 -4.66 -11.54 3.09
CA LYS A 457 -5.78 -12.38 2.63
C LYS A 457 -6.19 -12.09 1.18
N ARG A 458 -5.51 -11.20 0.47
CA ARG A 458 -5.85 -10.88 -0.92
C ARG A 458 -5.46 -12.03 -1.85
N PRO A 459 -6.12 -12.20 -3.00
CA PRO A 459 -5.83 -13.32 -3.90
C PRO A 459 -4.41 -13.38 -4.45
N MET A 460 -3.63 -12.29 -4.37
CA MET A 460 -2.22 -12.20 -4.79
C MET A 460 -1.21 -12.50 -3.67
N ASP A 461 -1.64 -12.55 -2.41
CA ASP A 461 -0.74 -12.70 -1.27
C ASP A 461 -0.35 -14.17 -1.09
N CYS A 462 0.86 -14.42 -0.58
CA CYS A 462 1.36 -15.76 -0.18
C CYS A 462 1.55 -16.82 -1.29
N HIS A 463 1.84 -16.43 -2.55
CA HIS A 463 2.24 -17.33 -3.64
C HIS A 463 3.77 -17.43 -3.86
N ALA A 464 4.55 -17.02 -2.85
CA ALA A 464 6.00 -17.09 -2.82
C ALA A 464 6.43 -17.58 -1.42
N ASP A 465 7.71 -17.94 -1.21
CA ASP A 465 8.18 -18.38 0.11
C ASP A 465 8.00 -17.30 1.19
N LEU A 466 8.11 -16.03 0.78
CA LEU A 466 8.05 -14.86 1.63
C LEU A 466 7.07 -13.83 1.06
N GLN A 467 6.54 -12.98 1.95
CA GLN A 467 5.67 -11.86 1.59
C GLN A 467 6.27 -10.57 2.14
N GLY A 468 6.33 -9.54 1.30
CA GLY A 468 6.57 -8.14 1.70
C GLY A 468 5.30 -7.32 1.62
N ASN A 469 5.18 -6.30 2.49
CA ASN A 469 4.09 -5.33 2.45
C ASN A 469 4.63 -3.90 2.43
N ASN A 470 4.14 -3.08 1.50
CA ASN A 470 4.47 -1.66 1.42
C ASN A 470 3.54 -0.88 2.36
N ARG A 471 4.09 -0.21 3.38
CA ARG A 471 3.32 0.44 4.46
C ARG A 471 3.77 1.90 4.64
N TYR A 472 2.83 2.83 4.51
CA TYR A 472 3.08 4.27 4.44
C TYR A 472 2.26 5.06 5.48
N PHE A 473 2.23 4.54 6.71
CA PHE A 473 1.53 5.13 7.84
C PHE A 473 2.04 6.55 8.17
N GLY A 474 1.14 7.51 8.38
CA GLY A 474 1.50 8.92 8.56
C GLY A 474 1.87 9.67 7.26
N TRP A 475 2.02 8.98 6.13
CA TRP A 475 2.26 9.60 4.83
C TRP A 475 1.05 9.49 3.90
N TYR A 476 0.64 8.28 3.51
CA TYR A 476 -0.51 8.08 2.62
C TYR A 476 -1.83 7.84 3.38
N TYR A 477 -1.77 7.37 4.62
CA TYR A 477 -2.93 7.03 5.45
C TYR A 477 -2.50 6.86 6.92
N GLY A 478 -3.44 6.98 7.87
CA GLY A 478 -3.20 6.73 9.29
C GLY A 478 -2.17 7.67 9.94
N ALA A 479 -1.86 7.41 11.21
CA ALA A 479 -0.84 8.13 11.98
C ALA A 479 0.54 7.44 11.87
N PRO A 480 1.68 8.15 12.10
CA PRO A 480 3.03 7.58 11.97
C PRO A 480 3.31 6.36 12.86
N ASP A 481 2.60 6.24 13.98
CA ASP A 481 2.62 5.15 14.97
C ASP A 481 1.74 3.94 14.61
N GLY A 482 1.25 3.87 13.35
CA GLY A 482 0.41 2.77 12.88
C GLY A 482 1.14 1.48 12.49
N LEU A 483 2.47 1.44 12.47
CA LEU A 483 3.24 0.26 12.04
C LEU A 483 3.22 -0.88 13.07
N GLY A 484 3.49 -0.58 14.34
CA GLY A 484 3.47 -1.55 15.44
C GLY A 484 2.12 -2.27 15.56
N PRO A 485 0.99 -1.53 15.70
CA PRO A 485 -0.35 -2.13 15.71
C PRO A 485 -0.66 -2.98 14.47
N TRP A 486 -0.14 -2.61 13.29
CA TRP A 486 -0.28 -3.41 12.08
C TRP A 486 0.58 -4.70 12.11
N ILE A 487 1.82 -4.65 12.62
CA ILE A 487 2.67 -5.84 12.79
C ILE A 487 2.02 -6.83 13.77
N GLU A 488 1.55 -6.34 14.91
CA GLU A 488 0.84 -7.15 15.91
C GLU A 488 -0.47 -7.73 15.38
N GLY A 489 -1.28 -6.91 14.71
CA GLY A 489 -2.54 -7.34 14.10
C GLY A 489 -2.31 -8.42 13.04
N THR A 490 -1.27 -8.28 12.24
CA THR A 490 -0.87 -9.26 11.21
C THR A 490 -0.51 -10.61 11.85
N ARG A 491 0.28 -10.62 12.93
CA ARG A 491 0.55 -11.84 13.71
C ARG A 491 -0.72 -12.51 14.25
N LYS A 492 -1.71 -11.74 14.74
CA LYS A 492 -2.97 -12.28 15.27
C LYS A 492 -3.80 -12.98 14.18
N VAL A 493 -3.76 -12.48 12.94
CA VAL A 493 -4.50 -13.05 11.79
C VAL A 493 -3.76 -14.22 11.13
N ARG A 494 -2.42 -14.15 11.01
CA ARG A 494 -1.57 -15.23 10.48
C ARG A 494 -0.34 -15.43 11.38
N PRO A 495 -0.43 -16.22 12.46
CA PRO A 495 0.67 -16.40 13.41
C PRO A 495 1.89 -17.12 12.81
N ASP A 496 1.69 -17.87 11.73
CA ASP A 496 2.75 -18.60 11.01
C ASP A 496 3.45 -17.79 9.91
N THR A 497 2.94 -16.62 9.54
CA THR A 497 3.53 -15.81 8.45
C THR A 497 4.60 -14.85 8.96
N LEU A 498 5.74 -14.84 8.26
CA LEU A 498 6.86 -13.93 8.52
C LEU A 498 6.54 -12.52 8.00
N VAL A 499 6.51 -11.52 8.89
CA VAL A 499 6.13 -10.14 8.56
C VAL A 499 7.32 -9.36 7.98
N SER A 500 7.13 -8.62 6.88
CA SER A 500 8.13 -7.71 6.31
C SER A 500 7.51 -6.38 5.89
N VAL A 501 8.29 -5.31 6.05
CA VAL A 501 7.97 -3.96 5.58
C VAL A 501 8.82 -3.67 4.35
N SER A 502 8.34 -4.04 3.16
CA SER A 502 9.12 -3.99 1.92
C SER A 502 9.34 -2.58 1.38
N GLU A 503 8.53 -1.61 1.83
CA GLU A 503 8.68 -0.17 1.65
C GLU A 503 8.03 0.57 2.83
N TYR A 504 8.70 1.60 3.36
CA TYR A 504 8.12 2.61 4.25
C TYR A 504 8.86 3.95 4.13
N GLY A 505 8.16 5.05 4.40
CA GLY A 505 8.76 6.39 4.48
C GLY A 505 7.83 7.54 4.10
N ALA A 506 8.41 8.74 4.00
CA ALA A 506 7.69 9.98 3.71
C ALA A 506 8.48 10.89 2.75
N GLY A 507 7.79 11.79 2.06
CA GLY A 507 8.44 12.77 1.19
C GLY A 507 9.04 13.92 2.01
N GLY A 508 10.32 14.22 1.80
CA GLY A 508 10.98 15.39 2.37
C GLY A 508 11.84 16.10 1.32
N ASN A 509 11.57 17.38 1.07
CA ASN A 509 12.39 18.24 0.25
C ASN A 509 13.30 19.08 1.18
N PRO A 510 14.64 19.02 1.07
CA PRO A 510 15.54 19.76 1.95
C PRO A 510 15.46 21.29 1.78
N ASP A 511 14.83 21.80 0.72
CA ASP A 511 14.56 23.23 0.55
C ASP A 511 13.28 23.66 1.30
N HIS A 512 12.47 22.71 1.79
CA HIS A 512 11.26 22.94 2.56
C HIS A 512 11.52 22.66 4.04
N GLN A 513 11.45 23.71 4.85
CA GLN A 513 11.77 23.68 6.27
C GLN A 513 10.55 24.13 7.08
N ALA A 514 10.20 23.40 8.14
CA ALA A 514 9.04 23.71 8.96
C ALA A 514 9.29 23.43 10.45
N GLU A 515 8.83 24.34 11.31
CA GLU A 515 8.81 24.13 12.77
C GLU A 515 7.63 23.29 13.23
N ASN A 516 6.46 23.49 12.60
CA ASN A 516 5.23 22.81 13.01
C ASN A 516 5.03 21.52 12.20
N LEU A 517 5.06 20.38 12.89
CA LEU A 517 4.94 19.04 12.31
C LEU A 517 3.55 18.40 12.56
N THR A 518 2.60 19.11 13.18
CA THR A 518 1.28 18.57 13.56
C THR A 518 0.27 18.48 12.41
N LYS A 519 0.65 18.84 11.19
CA LYS A 519 -0.18 18.64 9.98
C LYS A 519 0.60 17.81 8.97
N ALA A 520 0.05 16.66 8.60
CA ALA A 520 0.51 15.94 7.41
C ALA A 520 0.31 16.86 6.20
N ASN A 521 1.38 17.11 5.45
CA ASN A 521 1.23 17.80 4.17
C ASN A 521 0.47 16.87 3.20
N PRO A 522 -0.51 17.39 2.44
CA PRO A 522 -1.31 16.54 1.55
C PRO A 522 -0.39 15.87 0.53
N ILE A 523 -0.65 14.59 0.23
CA ILE A 523 0.23 13.73 -0.59
C ILE A 523 0.39 14.20 -2.04
N SER A 524 -0.42 15.16 -2.47
CA SER A 524 -0.40 15.87 -3.76
C SER A 524 0.07 17.34 -3.66
N GLY A 525 0.41 17.80 -2.45
CA GLY A 525 0.81 19.16 -2.14
C GLY A 525 2.19 19.53 -2.66
N GLN A 526 2.49 20.83 -2.63
CA GLN A 526 3.76 21.39 -3.11
C GLN A 526 4.79 21.66 -2.02
N PHE A 527 4.46 21.40 -0.76
CA PHE A 527 5.36 21.63 0.37
C PHE A 527 5.52 20.33 1.16
N PHE A 528 6.74 19.81 1.26
CA PHE A 528 7.10 18.56 1.92
C PHE A 528 8.31 18.83 2.82
N SER A 529 8.09 19.18 4.08
CA SER A 529 9.19 19.59 4.96
C SER A 529 10.11 18.43 5.32
N GLU A 530 11.41 18.71 5.35
CA GLU A 530 12.43 17.75 5.77
C GLU A 530 12.20 17.24 7.21
N GLN A 531 11.78 18.13 8.12
CA GLN A 531 11.48 17.77 9.51
C GLN A 531 10.34 16.74 9.63
N TYR A 532 9.35 16.81 8.75
CA TYR A 532 8.22 15.86 8.77
C TYR A 532 8.64 14.48 8.27
N GLN A 533 9.49 14.41 7.24
CA GLN A 533 10.14 13.16 6.82
C GLN A 533 10.98 12.56 7.96
N ALA A 534 11.77 13.39 8.63
CA ALA A 534 12.62 12.97 9.73
C ALA A 534 11.81 12.40 10.91
N MET A 535 10.78 13.12 11.37
CA MET A 535 9.88 12.68 12.45
C MET A 535 9.14 11.38 12.10
N ILE A 536 8.66 11.22 10.85
CA ILE A 536 8.04 9.97 10.43
C ILE A 536 9.03 8.80 10.55
N HIS A 537 10.28 8.98 10.13
CA HIS A 537 11.28 7.91 10.25
C HIS A 537 11.72 7.67 11.70
N GLU A 538 11.80 8.70 12.57
CA GLU A 538 12.02 8.52 14.01
C GLU A 538 10.97 7.56 14.61
N VAL A 539 9.69 7.86 14.39
CA VAL A 539 8.56 7.08 14.94
C VAL A 539 8.44 5.70 14.28
N GLN A 540 8.55 5.62 12.95
CA GLN A 540 8.41 4.35 12.22
C GLN A 540 9.56 3.38 12.49
N TRP A 541 10.78 3.88 12.64
CA TRP A 541 11.94 3.00 12.88
C TRP A 541 11.90 2.37 14.26
N ALA A 542 11.61 3.15 15.33
CA ALA A 542 11.51 2.63 16.69
C ALA A 542 10.54 1.43 16.78
N GLN A 543 9.35 1.56 16.21
CA GLN A 543 8.36 0.46 16.14
C GLN A 543 8.90 -0.79 15.43
N ILE A 544 9.69 -0.65 14.37
CA ILE A 544 10.24 -1.82 13.65
C ILE A 544 11.35 -2.48 14.48
N GLU A 545 12.17 -1.72 15.20
CA GLU A 545 13.23 -2.27 16.05
C GLU A 545 12.66 -3.03 17.25
N GLU A 546 11.62 -2.48 17.89
CA GLU A 546 10.86 -3.15 18.95
C GLU A 546 10.23 -4.49 18.52
N HIS A 547 10.14 -4.75 17.22
CA HIS A 547 9.51 -5.93 16.63
C HIS A 547 10.52 -6.85 15.90
N PRO A 548 11.28 -7.71 16.64
CA PRO A 548 12.27 -8.63 16.05
C PRO A 548 11.69 -9.66 15.06
N ILE A 549 10.36 -9.84 15.02
CA ILE A 549 9.66 -10.64 13.99
C ILE A 549 9.85 -10.08 12.59
N VAL A 550 10.01 -8.76 12.44
CA VAL A 550 10.07 -8.12 11.13
C VAL A 550 11.36 -8.58 10.45
N TRP A 551 11.27 -9.58 9.57
CA TRP A 551 12.46 -10.27 9.06
C TRP A 551 13.25 -9.38 8.09
N SER A 552 12.59 -8.39 7.49
CA SER A 552 13.21 -7.28 6.77
C SER A 552 12.34 -6.02 6.79
N SER A 553 13.01 -4.87 6.78
CA SER A 553 12.40 -3.56 6.60
C SER A 553 13.24 -2.72 5.66
N TYR A 554 12.65 -2.22 4.55
CA TYR A 554 13.38 -1.41 3.57
C TYR A 554 12.81 0.00 3.47
N VAL A 555 13.65 0.99 3.74
CA VAL A 555 13.29 2.41 3.55
C VAL A 555 13.04 2.67 2.07
N TRP A 556 11.85 3.20 1.75
CA TRP A 556 11.57 3.79 0.45
C TRP A 556 11.82 5.30 0.54
N ASN A 557 12.93 5.83 0.01
CA ASN A 557 14.02 5.17 -0.72
C ASN A 557 15.38 5.69 -0.20
N MET A 558 16.51 5.08 -0.58
CA MET A 558 17.82 5.65 -0.27
C MET A 558 18.00 7.02 -0.95
N PHE A 559 17.59 7.14 -2.21
CA PHE A 559 17.78 8.33 -3.04
C PHE A 559 16.44 8.84 -3.60
N ASP A 560 16.31 10.16 -3.76
CA ASP A 560 15.22 10.72 -4.57
C ASP A 560 15.38 10.24 -6.02
N PHE A 561 14.27 10.01 -6.74
CA PHE A 561 14.29 9.36 -8.05
C PHE A 561 13.17 9.86 -8.98
N CYS A 562 13.25 9.56 -10.28
CA CYS A 562 12.41 10.17 -11.31
C CYS A 562 11.07 9.45 -11.49
N VAL A 563 9.98 10.21 -11.45
CA VAL A 563 8.65 9.77 -11.84
C VAL A 563 8.00 10.86 -12.70
N PRO A 564 8.16 10.83 -14.04
CA PRO A 564 7.91 11.99 -14.91
C PRO A 564 6.50 12.60 -14.78
N GLY A 565 5.47 11.78 -14.54
CA GLY A 565 4.09 12.25 -14.40
C GLY A 565 3.74 12.91 -13.05
N TRP A 566 4.68 13.03 -12.11
CA TRP A 566 4.40 13.58 -10.77
C TRP A 566 4.72 15.08 -10.69
N ASN A 567 3.95 15.81 -9.89
CA ASN A 567 4.15 17.23 -9.61
C ASN A 567 3.79 17.50 -8.13
N ARG A 568 4.75 17.27 -7.23
CA ARG A 568 4.52 17.18 -5.77
C ARG A 568 5.79 17.60 -5.02
N GLY A 569 5.65 18.18 -3.84
CA GLY A 569 6.80 18.61 -3.03
C GLY A 569 7.63 19.75 -3.63
N GLY A 570 7.07 20.51 -4.57
CA GLY A 570 7.67 21.70 -5.18
C GLY A 570 8.52 21.41 -6.43
N VAL A 571 8.74 20.14 -6.76
CA VAL A 571 9.53 19.72 -7.92
C VAL A 571 8.69 18.79 -8.81
N LYS A 572 8.74 19.01 -10.12
CA LYS A 572 8.11 18.14 -11.12
C LYS A 572 8.99 16.94 -11.43
N GLY A 573 8.39 15.82 -11.79
CA GLY A 573 9.09 14.62 -12.23
C GLY A 573 9.84 13.86 -11.14
N LEU A 574 9.66 14.17 -9.84
CA LEU A 574 10.51 13.67 -8.76
C LEU A 574 9.73 13.05 -7.58
N ASN A 575 10.22 11.93 -7.06
CA ASN A 575 9.78 11.35 -5.79
C ASN A 575 10.76 11.73 -4.67
N HIS A 576 10.33 12.59 -3.75
CA HIS A 576 11.11 13.17 -2.65
C HIS A 576 11.34 12.26 -1.43
N LYS A 577 11.14 10.94 -1.56
CA LYS A 577 11.24 9.99 -0.43
C LYS A 577 12.66 9.51 -0.12
N GLY A 578 13.66 9.96 -0.88
CA GLY A 578 15.06 9.65 -0.63
C GLY A 578 15.52 10.10 0.75
N LEU A 579 16.44 9.35 1.37
CA LEU A 579 17.27 9.84 2.47
C LEU A 579 18.38 10.80 1.99
N VAL A 580 18.72 10.71 0.70
CA VAL A 580 19.68 11.56 0.00
C VAL A 580 19.04 12.15 -1.26
N THR A 581 19.42 13.37 -1.65
CA THR A 581 18.92 14.01 -2.88
C THR A 581 19.30 13.27 -4.16
N TYR A 582 18.54 13.50 -5.23
CA TYR A 582 18.69 12.81 -6.52
C TYR A 582 20.08 12.95 -7.16
N ASP A 583 20.77 14.07 -6.88
CA ASP A 583 22.13 14.37 -7.33
C ASP A 583 23.23 13.90 -6.36
N ARG A 584 22.86 13.14 -5.31
CA ARG A 584 23.72 12.57 -4.26
C ARG A 584 24.46 13.59 -3.38
N LYS A 585 24.17 14.89 -3.49
CA LYS A 585 24.91 15.93 -2.73
C LYS A 585 24.43 16.15 -1.31
N THR A 586 23.13 16.03 -1.06
CA THR A 586 22.53 16.40 0.24
C THR A 586 21.96 15.18 0.95
N LYS A 587 22.65 14.75 2.02
CA LYS A 587 22.12 13.83 3.03
C LYS A 587 21.08 14.58 3.88
N LYS A 588 19.83 14.11 3.87
CA LYS A 588 18.71 14.68 4.64
C LYS A 588 18.82 14.31 6.11
N ALA A 589 18.08 14.97 7.00
CA ALA A 589 18.16 14.70 8.44
C ALA A 589 17.89 13.22 8.78
N ALA A 590 16.89 12.60 8.13
CA ALA A 590 16.57 11.18 8.26
C ALA A 590 17.75 10.23 7.94
N PHE A 591 18.70 10.62 7.06
CA PHE A 591 19.92 9.83 6.83
C PHE A 591 20.72 9.65 8.12
N TYR A 592 20.87 10.72 8.89
CA TYR A 592 21.66 10.72 10.12
C TYR A 592 20.95 10.04 11.29
N MET A 593 19.60 9.99 11.27
CA MET A 593 18.81 9.17 12.19
C MET A 593 19.14 7.69 12.01
N TYR A 594 19.07 7.17 10.77
CA TYR A 594 19.46 5.79 10.49
C TYR A 594 20.95 5.55 10.72
N LYS A 595 21.85 6.48 10.31
CA LYS A 595 23.29 6.31 10.57
C LYS A 595 23.59 6.19 12.07
N ALA A 596 22.93 6.98 12.93
CA ALA A 596 23.10 6.85 14.37
C ALA A 596 22.61 5.48 14.89
N ASN A 597 21.47 4.99 14.42
CA ASN A 597 20.92 3.71 14.89
C ASN A 597 21.60 2.46 14.30
N TRP A 598 22.22 2.53 13.12
CA TRP A 598 22.71 1.36 12.37
C TRP A 598 24.22 1.30 12.18
N SER A 599 24.97 2.39 12.40
CA SER A 599 26.41 2.45 12.14
C SER A 599 27.23 2.50 13.43
N ASP A 600 28.36 1.79 13.48
CA ASP A 600 29.34 1.83 14.57
C ASP A 600 30.20 3.12 14.55
N ASP A 601 30.19 3.82 13.41
CA ASP A 601 30.86 5.11 13.23
C ASP A 601 30.29 6.15 14.21
N PRO A 602 31.12 6.98 14.86
CA PRO A 602 30.61 8.02 15.75
C PRO A 602 29.74 9.06 15.02
N VAL A 603 28.47 9.14 15.37
CA VAL A 603 27.51 10.12 14.84
C VAL A 603 27.15 11.15 15.90
N LEU A 604 27.13 12.44 15.52
CA LEU A 604 26.55 13.53 16.30
C LEU A 604 25.97 14.56 15.32
N TYR A 605 24.64 14.67 15.26
CA TYR A 605 23.94 15.48 14.26
C TYR A 605 22.70 16.17 14.82
N ILE A 606 22.71 17.50 14.92
CA ILE A 606 21.51 18.32 15.17
C ILE A 606 20.55 18.15 13.98
N ARG A 607 19.29 17.79 14.21
CA ARG A 607 18.31 17.52 13.15
C ARG A 607 18.05 18.74 12.26
N ASP A 608 17.77 19.88 12.88
CA ASP A 608 17.12 21.04 12.25
C ASP A 608 18.10 22.13 11.75
N LYS A 609 19.28 21.75 11.25
CA LYS A 609 20.32 22.72 10.80
C LYS A 609 19.93 23.57 9.59
N ARG A 610 19.06 23.04 8.71
CA ARG A 610 18.59 23.73 7.51
C ARG A 610 17.46 24.71 7.81
N LEU A 611 16.74 24.51 8.91
CA LEU A 611 15.73 25.43 9.46
C LEU A 611 16.43 26.59 10.18
N LYS A 612 17.06 27.47 9.40
CA LYS A 612 17.85 28.61 9.90
C LYS A 612 16.98 29.71 10.47
N GLU A 613 15.97 30.13 9.71
CA GLU A 613 15.01 31.14 10.16
C GLU A 613 13.94 30.46 11.00
N ARG A 614 13.75 30.98 12.22
CA ARG A 614 12.76 30.51 13.16
C ARG A 614 11.77 31.61 13.52
N THR A 615 10.51 31.23 13.63
CA THR A 615 9.41 32.13 13.99
C THR A 615 9.05 31.98 15.46
N ASN A 616 9.17 30.77 16.03
CA ASN A 616 8.89 30.54 17.44
C ASN A 616 10.15 30.57 18.31
N PRO A 617 10.16 31.31 19.44
CA PRO A 617 11.30 31.32 20.36
C PRO A 617 11.42 30.02 21.16
N ALA A 618 10.32 29.34 21.48
CA ALA A 618 10.37 28.00 22.07
C ALA A 618 10.43 26.93 20.97
N ALA A 619 11.50 26.12 20.99
CA ALA A 619 11.75 25.07 20.01
C ALA A 619 12.35 23.81 20.66
N ASP A 620 11.95 22.63 20.17
CA ASP A 620 12.61 21.38 20.53
C ASP A 620 13.97 21.29 19.80
N ILE A 621 15.02 20.92 20.54
CA ILE A 621 16.35 20.65 19.97
C ILE A 621 16.53 19.15 19.90
N VAL A 622 16.45 18.60 18.69
CA VAL A 622 16.59 17.17 18.40
C VAL A 622 17.97 16.88 17.82
N VAL A 623 18.64 15.85 18.34
CA VAL A 623 19.99 15.44 17.97
C VAL A 623 20.03 13.92 17.79
N TYR A 624 20.58 13.46 16.68
CA TYR A 624 20.86 12.05 16.45
C TYR A 624 22.30 11.72 16.85
N SER A 625 22.49 10.72 17.69
CA SER A 625 23.83 10.28 18.12
C SER A 625 23.82 8.85 18.67
N ASN A 626 24.88 8.09 18.35
CA ASN A 626 25.23 6.83 19.02
C ASN A 626 26.32 7.03 20.08
N LEU A 627 26.66 8.28 20.39
CA LEU A 627 27.59 8.64 21.45
C LEU A 627 26.81 8.80 22.76
N LYS A 628 27.50 8.52 23.87
CA LYS A 628 26.95 8.74 25.22
C LYS A 628 27.22 10.17 25.67
N ASP A 629 26.48 10.60 26.70
CA ASP A 629 26.69 11.86 27.41
C ASP A 629 26.67 13.08 26.47
N VAL A 630 25.68 13.13 25.58
CA VAL A 630 25.49 14.26 24.65
C VAL A 630 25.04 15.49 25.43
N THR A 631 25.86 16.53 25.42
CA THR A 631 25.62 17.81 26.09
C THR A 631 25.24 18.88 25.08
N LEU A 632 24.38 19.81 25.51
CA LEU A 632 23.90 20.93 24.71
C LEU A 632 24.42 22.25 25.31
N THR A 633 24.95 23.13 24.47
CA THR A 633 25.26 24.52 24.79
C THR A 633 24.50 25.44 23.84
N LEU A 634 23.65 26.31 24.37
CA LEU A 634 22.95 27.38 23.62
C LEU A 634 23.55 28.73 24.02
N ASN A 635 24.06 29.49 23.05
CA ASN A 635 24.64 30.84 23.26
C ASN A 635 25.77 30.89 24.32
N GLY A 636 26.43 29.77 24.60
CA GLY A 636 27.45 29.65 25.64
C GLY A 636 26.92 29.24 27.03
N LYS A 637 25.60 29.03 27.16
CA LYS A 637 24.97 28.44 28.36
C LYS A 637 24.76 26.94 28.16
N ASP A 638 25.24 26.14 29.10
CA ASP A 638 25.10 24.69 29.08
C ASP A 638 23.73 24.22 29.60
N PHE A 639 23.31 23.06 29.10
CA PHE A 639 22.08 22.33 29.43
C PHE A 639 22.47 20.89 29.83
N ASP A 640 21.77 20.35 30.83
CA ASP A 640 21.96 18.96 31.27
C ASP A 640 21.71 17.96 30.13
N SER A 641 22.41 16.83 30.15
CA SER A 641 22.17 15.73 29.20
C SER A 641 20.78 15.13 29.41
N VAL A 642 20.13 14.72 28.32
CA VAL A 642 18.86 14.00 28.34
C VAL A 642 19.06 12.52 28.04
N ASN A 643 18.17 11.66 28.55
CA ASN A 643 18.11 10.28 28.09
C ASN A 643 17.56 10.24 26.66
N PRO A 644 18.23 9.56 25.71
CA PRO A 644 17.70 9.43 24.36
C PRO A 644 16.57 8.40 24.31
N ASP A 645 15.68 8.57 23.35
CA ASP A 645 14.88 7.47 22.81
C ASP A 645 15.68 6.84 21.67
N HIS A 646 16.09 5.57 21.82
CA HIS A 646 17.07 4.91 20.96
C HIS A 646 18.33 5.79 20.78
N CYS A 647 18.61 6.30 19.57
CA CYS A 647 19.70 7.23 19.28
C CYS A 647 19.24 8.70 19.09
N VAL A 648 18.07 9.08 19.61
CA VAL A 648 17.45 10.41 19.45
C VAL A 648 17.39 11.14 20.79
N PHE A 649 18.21 12.18 20.94
CA PHE A 649 18.23 13.07 22.10
C PHE A 649 17.35 14.30 21.82
N THR A 650 16.41 14.60 22.72
CA THR A 650 15.48 15.73 22.57
C THR A 650 15.44 16.61 23.82
N TRP A 651 15.89 17.86 23.70
CA TRP A 651 15.63 18.90 24.70
C TRP A 651 14.35 19.63 24.30
N GLN A 652 13.31 19.55 25.14
CA GLN A 652 11.97 20.09 24.84
C GLN A 652 11.84 21.56 25.24
N ASP A 653 11.04 22.30 24.47
CA ASP A 653 10.65 23.71 24.72
C ASP A 653 11.84 24.64 25.07
N VAL A 654 13.01 24.43 24.45
CA VAL A 654 14.20 25.27 24.66
C VAL A 654 13.93 26.68 24.14
N VAL A 655 14.08 27.68 25.02
CA VAL A 655 13.84 29.09 24.69
C VAL A 655 15.09 29.70 24.06
N LEU A 656 14.94 30.06 22.78
CA LEU A 656 15.87 30.80 21.96
C LEU A 656 15.71 32.32 22.20
N GLU A 657 16.82 33.04 22.18
CA GLU A 657 16.85 34.51 22.25
C GLU A 657 16.35 35.15 20.95
N SER A 658 15.97 36.43 20.97
CA SER A 658 15.67 37.17 19.73
C SER A 658 16.93 37.33 18.88
N GLY A 659 16.82 37.08 17.57
CA GLY A 659 17.94 37.13 16.65
C GLY A 659 18.79 35.86 16.68
N LYS A 660 20.12 36.04 16.63
CA LYS A 660 21.06 34.95 16.36
C LYS A 660 21.31 34.07 17.59
N ASN A 661 20.91 32.81 17.49
CA ASN A 661 21.19 31.75 18.44
C ASN A 661 22.23 30.77 17.89
N THR A 662 23.21 30.38 18.71
CA THR A 662 24.19 29.35 18.38
C THR A 662 23.91 28.09 19.20
N VAL A 663 23.46 27.04 18.53
CA VAL A 663 23.23 25.72 19.11
C VAL A 663 24.49 24.89 18.86
N LYS A 664 25.14 24.45 19.92
CA LYS A 664 26.30 23.57 19.88
C LYS A 664 25.99 22.32 20.70
N VAL A 665 26.34 21.15 20.18
CA VAL A 665 26.24 19.89 20.92
C VAL A 665 27.59 19.18 20.92
N THR A 666 27.90 18.51 22.03
CA THR A 666 29.18 17.82 22.23
C THR A 666 28.99 16.47 22.88
N ALA A 667 29.82 15.50 22.49
CA ALA A 667 29.88 14.18 23.09
C ALA A 667 31.32 13.66 23.02
N THR A 668 31.70 12.71 23.88
CA THR A 668 33.06 12.16 23.91
C THR A 668 33.04 10.64 23.85
N ARG A 669 33.93 10.07 23.04
CA ARG A 669 34.17 8.62 22.93
C ARG A 669 35.66 8.38 22.78
N ASP A 670 36.21 7.46 23.55
CA ASP A 670 37.62 7.05 23.52
C ASP A 670 38.61 8.24 23.65
N GLY A 671 38.28 9.22 24.49
CA GLY A 671 39.07 10.44 24.70
C GLY A 671 38.99 11.48 23.57
N LYS A 672 38.24 11.21 22.49
CA LYS A 672 37.99 12.14 21.39
C LYS A 672 36.65 12.84 21.58
N THR A 673 36.67 14.17 21.63
CA THR A 673 35.46 14.99 21.63
C THR A 673 34.96 15.19 20.21
N PHE A 674 33.67 14.94 20.02
CA PHE A 674 32.90 15.24 18.82
C PHE A 674 32.09 16.50 19.08
N THR A 675 31.91 17.33 18.07
CA THR A 675 31.19 18.60 18.18
C THR A 675 30.40 18.83 16.91
N ASP A 676 29.16 19.26 17.08
CA ASP A 676 28.30 19.70 16.00
C ASP A 676 27.66 21.04 16.38
N THR A 677 27.45 21.92 15.40
CA THR A 677 27.01 23.30 15.64
C THR A 677 26.12 23.79 14.50
N CYS A 678 25.06 24.51 14.83
CA CYS A 678 24.32 25.33 13.87
C CYS A 678 23.95 26.70 14.44
N THR A 679 23.41 27.55 13.58
CA THR A 679 22.88 28.86 13.94
C THR A 679 21.42 28.93 13.51
N TRP A 680 20.57 29.35 14.43
CA TRP A 680 19.18 29.70 14.15
C TRP A 680 18.99 31.19 14.40
N ASN A 681 18.19 31.85 13.56
CA ASN A 681 17.81 33.24 13.71
C ASN A 681 16.33 33.30 14.05
N VAL A 682 15.99 33.75 15.26
CA VAL A 682 14.61 33.98 15.66
C VAL A 682 14.23 35.39 15.25
N ASP A 683 13.20 35.53 14.42
CA ASP A 683 12.62 36.83 14.08
C ASP A 683 11.25 36.99 14.78
N PRO A 684 11.18 37.68 15.94
CA PRO A 684 9.92 37.84 16.66
C PRO A 684 8.87 38.66 15.90
N SER A 685 9.27 39.38 14.84
CA SER A 685 8.33 40.11 13.97
C SER A 685 7.67 39.20 12.93
N LYS A 686 8.28 38.04 12.64
CA LYS A 686 7.72 36.96 11.82
C LYS A 686 7.24 35.78 12.65
N ALA A 687 7.19 35.91 13.97
CA ALA A 687 6.53 34.95 14.84
C ALA A 687 5.13 34.68 14.29
N ASP A 688 4.79 33.40 14.09
CA ASP A 688 3.41 33.03 13.79
C ASP A 688 2.59 33.46 15.02
N LEU A 689 1.72 34.46 14.84
CA LEU A 689 1.25 35.31 15.95
C LEU A 689 0.37 34.56 16.97
N GLY A 690 0.05 33.29 16.70
CA GLY A 690 -0.43 32.33 17.69
C GLY A 690 0.55 31.96 18.83
N LYS A 691 1.79 32.49 18.85
CA LYS A 691 2.72 32.39 20.00
C LYS A 691 3.08 33.74 20.65
N GLY A 692 2.14 34.68 20.71
CA GLY A 692 2.34 35.99 21.34
C GLY A 692 2.42 36.02 22.88
N VAL A 693 2.30 34.87 23.57
CA VAL A 693 2.14 34.82 25.04
C VAL A 693 3.05 33.75 25.66
N ILE A 694 3.90 34.17 26.60
CA ILE A 694 4.65 33.23 27.46
C ILE A 694 3.72 32.78 28.59
N ALA A 695 2.95 31.72 28.32
CA ALA A 695 2.17 31.00 29.32
C ALA A 695 3.08 30.02 30.09
N SER A 696 3.11 30.14 31.42
CA SER A 696 3.89 29.27 32.30
C SER A 696 3.05 28.88 33.53
N SER A 697 3.21 27.66 34.04
CA SER A 697 2.45 27.17 35.20
C SER A 697 3.33 26.48 36.24
N SER A 698 2.79 26.26 37.43
CA SER A 698 3.46 25.54 38.52
C SER A 698 3.70 24.05 38.22
N GLU A 699 2.77 23.41 37.51
CA GLU A 699 2.88 22.02 37.02
C GLU A 699 2.06 21.86 35.71
N THR A 700 2.27 20.77 34.97
CA THR A 700 1.48 20.41 33.77
C THR A 700 1.24 18.91 33.68
N SER A 701 0.00 18.50 33.38
CA SER A 701 -0.28 17.09 33.03
C SER A 701 0.29 16.76 31.64
N LYS A 702 0.77 15.53 31.42
CA LYS A 702 1.39 15.09 30.15
C LYS A 702 0.45 15.35 28.95
N GLY A 703 0.80 16.33 28.09
CA GLY A 703 0.00 16.78 26.94
C GLY A 703 -0.84 18.05 27.16
N ASN A 704 -1.18 18.40 28.41
CA ASN A 704 -2.05 19.53 28.77
C ASN A 704 -1.25 20.68 29.40
N ILE A 705 -0.35 21.25 28.59
CA ILE A 705 0.67 22.23 29.02
C ILE A 705 0.16 23.68 28.99
N ALA A 706 0.85 24.59 29.69
CA ALA A 706 0.39 25.98 29.90
C ALA A 706 0.07 26.75 28.61
N ARG A 707 0.81 26.52 27.52
CA ARG A 707 0.57 27.17 26.22
C ARG A 707 -0.83 26.90 25.65
N ASN A 708 -1.43 25.75 25.99
CA ASN A 708 -2.73 25.33 25.49
C ASN A 708 -3.89 26.21 26.00
N ALA A 709 -3.65 27.09 26.98
CA ALA A 709 -4.64 28.08 27.45
C ALA A 709 -4.38 29.49 26.90
N ALA A 710 -3.54 29.61 25.86
CA ALA A 710 -3.13 30.86 25.21
C ALA A 710 -2.81 30.68 23.71
N ASP A 711 -3.22 29.57 23.07
CA ASP A 711 -2.83 29.22 21.69
C ASP A 711 -3.92 29.48 20.63
N GLY A 712 -5.02 30.10 21.05
CA GLY A 712 -6.17 30.46 20.21
C GLY A 712 -7.10 29.30 19.90
N LYS A 713 -6.88 28.09 20.47
CA LYS A 713 -7.65 26.90 20.13
C LYS A 713 -8.54 26.44 21.28
N THR A 714 -9.84 26.59 21.10
CA THR A 714 -10.87 26.18 22.09
C THR A 714 -11.02 24.67 22.30
N ASN A 715 -10.17 23.83 21.68
CA ASN A 715 -10.16 22.37 21.83
C ASN A 715 -8.91 21.80 22.50
N THR A 716 -7.89 22.63 22.77
CA THR A 716 -6.74 22.29 23.63
C THR A 716 -6.89 22.97 24.99
N TYR A 717 -6.32 22.38 26.05
CA TYR A 717 -6.41 22.95 27.39
C TYR A 717 -5.15 22.73 28.21
N TRP A 718 -4.89 23.63 29.16
CA TRP A 718 -3.94 23.40 30.25
C TRP A 718 -4.63 22.67 31.40
N SER A 719 -3.93 21.75 32.08
CA SER A 719 -4.45 21.14 33.31
C SER A 719 -3.40 20.67 34.32
N THR A 720 -3.77 20.71 35.61
CA THR A 720 -2.98 20.16 36.72
C THR A 720 -3.88 19.68 37.88
N ASN A 721 -3.34 18.79 38.73
CA ASN A 721 -3.95 18.29 39.98
C ASN A 721 -3.26 18.84 41.26
N GLU A 722 -2.33 19.79 41.12
CA GLU A 722 -1.61 20.40 42.24
C GLU A 722 -2.55 21.13 43.23
N ARG A 723 -2.03 21.49 44.42
CA ARG A 723 -2.76 22.25 45.44
C ARG A 723 -2.37 23.73 45.38
N ASN A 724 -3.33 24.59 45.00
CA ASN A 724 -3.13 26.00 44.66
C ASN A 724 -2.26 26.26 43.41
N PRO A 725 -2.50 25.57 42.28
CA PRO A 725 -1.76 25.78 41.05
C PRO A 725 -1.92 27.19 40.50
N TRP A 726 -0.97 27.63 39.71
CA TRP A 726 -1.09 28.89 38.97
C TRP A 726 -0.70 28.75 37.50
N ILE A 727 -1.27 29.62 36.68
CA ILE A 727 -0.86 29.89 35.30
C ILE A 727 -0.62 31.40 35.14
N ARG A 728 0.51 31.77 34.56
CA ARG A 728 0.99 33.15 34.38
C ARG A 728 1.15 33.47 32.91
N PHE A 729 0.68 34.65 32.53
CA PHE A 729 0.81 35.26 31.21
C PHE A 729 1.68 36.52 31.32
N GLU A 730 2.60 36.71 30.38
CA GLU A 730 3.38 37.95 30.22
C GLU A 730 2.79 38.82 29.10
N LEU A 731 2.59 40.10 29.40
CA LEU A 731 2.14 41.11 28.44
C LEU A 731 3.35 41.70 27.70
N LYS A 732 3.18 42.14 26.45
CA LYS A 732 4.29 42.71 25.65
C LYS A 732 5.00 43.87 26.35
N GLU A 733 4.25 44.79 26.94
CA GLU A 733 4.75 45.94 27.70
C GLU A 733 3.87 46.25 28.93
N PRO A 734 4.37 47.00 29.95
CA PRO A 734 3.60 47.30 31.15
C PRO A 734 2.50 48.34 30.90
N LYS A 735 1.24 47.94 31.08
CA LYS A 735 0.03 48.72 30.74
C LYS A 735 -1.09 48.46 31.74
N GLU A 736 -2.17 49.23 31.66
CA GLU A 736 -3.36 48.98 32.49
C GLU A 736 -4.12 47.74 32.00
N VAL A 737 -4.65 46.97 32.96
CA VAL A 737 -5.53 45.82 32.75
C VAL A 737 -6.66 45.95 33.77
N ASP A 738 -7.89 45.87 33.29
CA ASP A 738 -9.14 45.95 34.07
C ASP A 738 -10.09 44.77 33.77
N GLU A 739 -9.76 43.92 32.80
CA GLU A 739 -10.52 42.69 32.52
C GLU A 739 -9.67 41.50 32.02
N ILE A 740 -10.19 40.30 32.27
CA ILE A 740 -9.73 39.02 31.72
C ILE A 740 -10.95 38.20 31.28
N SER A 741 -10.84 37.41 30.20
CA SER A 741 -11.82 36.36 29.87
C SER A 741 -11.18 34.99 29.95
N ILE A 742 -11.87 34.01 30.56
CA ILE A 742 -11.37 32.64 30.72
C ILE A 742 -12.41 31.65 30.17
N LEU A 743 -11.98 30.73 29.31
CA LEU A 743 -12.77 29.59 28.87
C LEU A 743 -12.40 28.37 29.72
N TRP A 744 -13.25 28.02 30.69
CA TRP A 744 -12.98 26.95 31.66
C TRP A 744 -13.24 25.55 31.12
N TYR A 745 -12.43 24.56 31.52
CA TYR A 745 -12.62 23.17 31.11
C TYR A 745 -13.89 22.56 31.72
N ASN A 746 -14.79 22.05 30.87
CA ASN A 746 -16.12 21.52 31.26
C ASN A 746 -16.86 22.41 32.26
N SER A 747 -16.97 23.71 31.94
CA SER A 747 -17.65 24.72 32.79
C SER A 747 -19.09 24.35 33.13
N SER A 748 -19.82 23.67 32.24
CA SER A 748 -21.18 23.19 32.47
C SER A 748 -21.34 22.23 33.65
N GLU A 749 -20.26 21.61 34.12
CA GLU A 749 -20.27 20.71 35.28
C GLU A 749 -19.35 21.14 36.42
N ARG A 750 -18.35 21.98 36.13
CA ARG A 750 -17.25 22.31 37.04
C ARG A 750 -17.20 23.80 37.35
N VAL A 751 -17.28 24.10 38.64
CA VAL A 751 -17.11 25.44 39.20
C VAL A 751 -15.69 25.54 39.75
N TYR A 752 -14.89 26.44 39.20
CA TYR A 752 -13.50 26.66 39.60
C TYR A 752 -13.39 27.93 40.46
N PRO A 753 -13.09 27.85 41.77
CA PRO A 753 -12.63 29.00 42.56
C PRO A 753 -11.20 29.42 42.14
N PHE A 754 -10.97 30.72 41.97
CA PHE A 754 -9.68 31.26 41.52
C PHE A 754 -9.41 32.71 41.96
N GLU A 755 -8.14 33.10 41.97
CA GLU A 755 -7.66 34.47 42.14
C GLU A 755 -7.00 34.98 40.85
N ILE A 756 -7.14 36.27 40.57
CA ILE A 756 -6.34 37.00 39.58
C ILE A 756 -5.35 37.87 40.34
N GLU A 757 -4.07 37.75 40.00
CA GLU A 757 -3.01 38.60 40.50
C GLU A 757 -2.27 39.30 39.36
N THR A 758 -1.74 40.48 39.63
CA THR A 758 -0.96 41.28 38.69
C THR A 758 0.40 41.64 39.28
N SER A 759 1.38 41.87 38.40
CA SER A 759 2.73 42.26 38.79
C SER A 759 3.42 43.09 37.69
N LEU A 760 4.34 43.96 38.08
CA LEU A 760 5.23 44.71 37.17
C LEU A 760 6.60 44.05 37.01
N ASP A 761 7.05 43.27 38.00
CA ASP A 761 8.40 42.69 38.11
C ASP A 761 8.41 41.14 38.05
N GLY A 762 7.22 40.52 38.09
CA GLY A 762 7.04 39.06 38.13
C GLY A 762 7.28 38.42 39.51
N GLN A 763 7.66 39.23 40.52
CA GLN A 763 8.05 38.79 41.86
C GLN A 763 7.07 39.30 42.93
N THR A 764 6.71 40.57 42.85
CA THR A 764 5.76 41.25 43.75
C THR A 764 4.38 41.17 43.13
N TRP A 765 3.47 40.42 43.75
CA TRP A 765 2.12 40.18 43.24
C TRP A 765 1.07 40.92 44.06
N LYS A 766 0.09 41.52 43.37
CA LYS A 766 -1.10 42.13 43.97
C LYS A 766 -2.34 41.41 43.47
N GLN A 767 -3.21 40.99 44.38
CA GLN A 767 -4.51 40.44 44.01
C GLN A 767 -5.37 41.54 43.38
N ALA A 768 -5.85 41.29 42.17
CA ALA A 768 -6.79 42.16 41.44
C ALA A 768 -8.23 41.64 41.57
N LEU A 769 -8.43 40.32 41.67
CA LEU A 769 -9.73 39.70 41.87
C LEU A 769 -9.61 38.38 42.65
N SER A 770 -10.65 38.00 43.40
CA SER A 770 -10.85 36.64 43.91
C SER A 770 -12.33 36.28 43.70
N THR A 771 -12.59 35.18 43.01
CA THR A 771 -13.95 34.80 42.58
C THR A 771 -14.03 33.30 42.23
N LYS A 772 -15.10 32.89 41.54
CA LYS A 772 -15.26 31.56 40.96
C LYS A 772 -15.91 31.65 39.57
N SER A 773 -15.77 30.60 38.77
CA SER A 773 -16.49 30.49 37.50
C SER A 773 -18.01 30.39 37.72
N ARG A 774 -18.78 30.81 36.71
CA ARG A 774 -20.25 30.91 36.67
C ARG A 774 -20.93 29.69 36.04
N SER A 775 -20.15 28.71 35.59
CA SER A 775 -20.62 27.51 34.86
C SER A 775 -21.26 27.82 33.50
N GLU A 776 -20.78 28.87 32.84
CA GLU A 776 -21.31 29.32 31.56
C GLU A 776 -20.56 28.62 30.40
N LYS A 777 -21.27 28.31 29.30
CA LYS A 777 -20.63 27.78 28.09
C LYS A 777 -20.03 28.93 27.29
N GLY A 778 -18.70 28.99 27.23
CA GLY A 778 -17.96 30.02 26.50
C GLY A 778 -16.98 30.76 27.40
N PHE A 779 -16.46 31.89 26.90
CA PHE A 779 -15.58 32.76 27.69
C PHE A 779 -16.37 33.48 28.78
N GLU A 780 -15.93 33.33 30.02
CA GLU A 780 -16.41 34.13 31.13
C GLU A 780 -15.49 35.35 31.32
N THR A 781 -16.02 36.57 31.14
CA THR A 781 -15.25 37.82 31.38
C THR A 781 -15.39 38.30 32.81
N TYR A 782 -14.27 38.58 33.47
CA TYR A 782 -14.18 39.10 34.82
C TYR A 782 -13.48 40.45 34.79
N LYS A 783 -14.15 41.47 35.35
CA LYS A 783 -13.64 42.83 35.47
C LYS A 783 -13.14 43.10 36.89
N PHE A 784 -12.15 43.96 37.02
CA PHE A 784 -11.55 44.43 38.26
C PHE A 784 -11.10 45.89 38.08
N ASP A 785 -10.73 46.57 39.16
CA ASP A 785 -10.23 47.95 39.08
C ASP A 785 -8.98 48.00 38.18
N PRO A 786 -8.80 49.03 37.31
CA PRO A 786 -7.65 49.11 36.42
C PRO A 786 -6.30 49.09 37.18
N VAL A 787 -5.48 48.07 36.91
CA VAL A 787 -4.14 47.92 37.50
C VAL A 787 -3.07 47.89 36.41
N LYS A 788 -2.03 48.70 36.57
CA LYS A 788 -0.86 48.66 35.69
C LYS A 788 -0.02 47.40 35.94
N ALA A 789 0.07 46.53 34.93
CA ALA A 789 0.68 45.21 34.99
C ALA A 789 1.58 44.92 33.77
N LYS A 790 2.61 44.11 33.98
CA LYS A 790 3.45 43.46 32.96
C LYS A 790 3.21 41.93 32.94
N TYR A 791 2.81 41.37 34.08
CA TYR A 791 2.43 39.97 34.25
C TYR A 791 1.05 39.86 34.88
N VAL A 792 0.27 38.89 34.43
CA VAL A 792 -1.03 38.50 35.02
C VAL A 792 -0.97 37.02 35.36
N ARG A 793 -1.45 36.62 36.53
CA ARG A 793 -1.46 35.24 37.02
C ARG A 793 -2.84 34.86 37.50
N ILE A 794 -3.33 33.72 37.04
CA ILE A 794 -4.53 33.07 37.57
C ILE A 794 -4.07 31.96 38.53
N LYS A 795 -4.47 32.02 39.79
CA LYS A 795 -4.32 30.91 40.74
C LYS A 795 -5.63 30.16 40.81
N GLY A 796 -5.62 28.86 40.52
CA GLY A 796 -6.78 27.98 40.72
C GLY A 796 -6.75 27.31 42.08
N HIS A 797 -7.93 26.99 42.62
CA HIS A 797 -8.06 26.22 43.87
C HIS A 797 -8.81 24.89 43.64
N GLY A 798 -8.61 24.29 42.45
CA GLY A 798 -9.33 23.11 41.99
C GLY A 798 -10.72 23.43 41.46
N ASN A 799 -11.66 22.49 41.58
CA ASN A 799 -13.06 22.65 41.23
C ASN A 799 -13.98 21.99 42.28
N ASN A 800 -15.29 22.22 42.16
CA ASN A 800 -16.33 21.65 43.03
C ASN A 800 -16.41 20.11 43.08
N LYS A 801 -15.70 19.37 42.21
CA LYS A 801 -15.62 17.89 42.22
C LYS A 801 -14.24 17.37 42.64
N THR A 802 -13.12 18.02 42.27
CA THR A 802 -11.74 17.55 42.51
C THR A 802 -10.72 18.68 42.64
N ALA A 803 -9.47 18.38 43.04
CA ALA A 803 -8.37 19.35 43.03
C ALA A 803 -7.92 19.81 41.63
N PHE A 804 -8.46 19.22 40.57
CA PHE A 804 -8.08 19.50 39.19
C PHE A 804 -8.43 20.94 38.77
N THR A 805 -7.46 21.68 38.23
CA THR A 805 -7.66 23.00 37.62
C THR A 805 -7.38 22.88 36.12
N ALA A 806 -8.27 23.40 35.27
CA ALA A 806 -8.07 23.37 33.82
C ALA A 806 -8.83 24.46 33.05
N MET A 807 -8.21 24.97 32.00
CA MET A 807 -8.68 26.08 31.16
C MET A 807 -8.36 25.79 29.69
N TYR A 808 -9.32 26.01 28.80
CA TYR A 808 -9.11 25.91 27.35
C TYR A 808 -8.44 27.17 26.77
N GLU A 809 -8.75 28.38 27.24
CA GLU A 809 -8.24 29.62 26.60
C GLU A 809 -8.37 30.83 27.53
N VAL A 810 -7.49 31.83 27.40
CA VAL A 810 -7.49 33.06 28.20
C VAL A 810 -7.24 34.30 27.34
N LYS A 811 -8.09 35.32 27.51
CA LYS A 811 -8.00 36.63 26.83
C LYS A 811 -7.77 37.74 27.86
N LEU A 812 -6.92 38.69 27.54
CA LEU A 812 -6.58 39.89 28.32
C LEU A 812 -6.51 41.04 27.32
N ASP A 813 -7.04 42.23 27.63
CA ASP A 813 -7.01 43.32 26.65
C ASP A 813 -5.55 43.69 26.31
N GLY A 814 -5.29 43.90 25.02
CA GLY A 814 -3.98 44.04 24.39
C GLY A 814 -3.01 42.85 24.59
N LEU A 815 -3.49 41.64 24.90
CA LEU A 815 -3.14 40.55 23.99
C LEU A 815 -3.70 40.98 22.64
N ALA A 816 -2.86 41.12 21.62
CA ALA A 816 -3.35 41.54 20.31
C ALA A 816 -4.39 40.51 19.83
N PRO A 817 -5.60 40.93 19.43
CA PRO A 817 -6.59 39.99 18.90
C PRO A 817 -6.03 39.23 17.71
N VAL A 818 -6.41 37.97 17.57
CA VAL A 818 -6.55 37.38 16.24
C VAL A 818 -7.65 38.18 15.55
N GLY A 819 -7.26 39.11 14.68
CA GLY A 819 -8.14 40.13 14.12
C GLY A 819 -8.74 39.74 12.78
N ASP A 820 -10.04 39.43 12.78
CA ASP A 820 -10.85 39.21 11.58
C ASP A 820 -11.09 40.52 10.78
N ALA A 821 -11.27 40.40 9.47
CA ALA A 821 -11.96 41.37 8.58
C ALA A 821 -12.21 40.73 7.19
N GLU A 822 -13.19 41.08 6.34
CA GLU A 822 -14.55 41.69 6.39
C GLU A 822 -15.12 41.45 4.95
N LEU A 823 -16.42 41.44 4.59
CA LEU A 823 -17.73 41.61 5.23
C LEU A 823 -18.80 41.00 4.28
N ASP A 824 -20.00 40.61 4.74
CA ASP A 824 -21.31 41.17 4.29
C ASP A 824 -22.54 40.50 4.97
N LYS A 825 -23.66 41.21 5.05
CA LYS A 825 -24.95 40.79 5.63
C LYS A 825 -26.01 40.58 4.54
N SER A 826 -26.46 39.35 4.30
CA SER A 826 -27.82 39.13 3.80
C SER A 826 -28.37 37.75 4.17
N ALA A 827 -29.71 37.67 4.13
CA ALA A 827 -30.60 36.50 4.19
C ALA A 827 -29.97 35.12 4.46
N GLY A 828 -30.40 34.47 5.55
CA GLY A 828 -29.93 33.14 5.90
C GLY A 828 -30.43 32.05 4.95
N ASP A 829 -29.53 31.13 4.58
CA ASP A 829 -29.86 29.73 4.29
C ASP A 829 -28.61 28.84 4.43
N THR A 830 -28.82 27.57 4.77
CA THR A 830 -27.88 26.42 4.69
C THR A 830 -26.38 26.60 5.00
N GLN A 831 -25.88 25.90 6.03
CA GLN A 831 -24.46 25.53 6.08
C GLN A 831 -24.08 24.67 4.86
N LYS A 832 -23.24 25.20 3.96
CA LYS A 832 -22.54 24.39 2.96
C LYS A 832 -21.29 23.80 3.59
N VAL A 833 -21.30 22.48 3.76
CA VAL A 833 -20.12 21.67 4.04
C VAL A 833 -19.19 21.74 2.82
N GLU A 834 -18.03 22.39 2.98
CA GLU A 834 -16.96 22.32 1.97
C GLU A 834 -16.28 20.95 2.01
N LYS A 835 -16.88 20.00 1.28
CA LYS A 835 -16.28 19.09 0.28
C LYS A 835 -14.82 18.63 0.35
N ASP A 836 -14.17 18.62 1.52
CA ASP A 836 -12.93 17.87 1.70
C ASP A 836 -13.20 16.38 1.51
N LYS A 837 -12.34 15.75 0.70
CA LYS A 837 -12.62 14.42 0.14
C LYS A 837 -12.48 13.35 1.21
N TYR A 838 -13.60 12.67 1.43
CA TYR A 838 -13.82 11.48 2.23
C TYR A 838 -12.59 10.59 2.48
N GLU A 839 -12.50 10.10 3.72
CA GLU A 839 -11.65 8.98 4.13
C GLU A 839 -11.64 7.88 3.07
N THR A 840 -10.45 7.41 2.68
CA THR A 840 -10.35 6.28 1.75
C THR A 840 -10.93 5.03 2.41
N TRP A 841 -12.11 4.60 1.98
CA TRP A 841 -12.79 3.41 2.48
C TRP A 841 -11.85 2.19 2.53
N VAL A 842 -11.86 1.52 3.68
CA VAL A 842 -11.07 0.31 3.93
C VAL A 842 -12.02 -0.88 3.98
N ARG A 843 -12.00 -1.72 2.93
CA ARG A 843 -12.78 -2.96 2.87
C ARG A 843 -12.50 -3.85 4.09
N ARG A 844 -13.55 -4.25 4.81
CA ARG A 844 -13.44 -5.22 5.91
C ARG A 844 -13.04 -6.61 5.40
N THR A 845 -12.09 -7.24 6.09
CA THR A 845 -11.51 -8.56 5.76
C THR A 845 -11.51 -9.54 6.94
N ASP A 846 -12.32 -9.25 7.96
CA ASP A 846 -12.71 -10.21 8.98
C ASP A 846 -13.69 -11.27 8.43
N SER A 847 -13.88 -12.35 9.20
CA SER A 847 -14.70 -13.49 8.83
C SER A 847 -16.20 -13.18 8.74
N ALA A 848 -16.70 -12.15 9.44
CA ALA A 848 -18.09 -11.75 9.34
C ALA A 848 -18.37 -11.07 7.98
N ALA A 849 -17.48 -10.18 7.55
CA ALA A 849 -17.53 -9.56 6.23
C ALA A 849 -17.32 -10.58 5.10
N GLU A 850 -16.44 -11.58 5.28
CA GLU A 850 -16.27 -12.70 4.34
C GLU A 850 -17.56 -13.52 4.22
N LYS A 851 -18.12 -13.97 5.34
CA LYS A 851 -19.39 -14.72 5.34
C LYS A 851 -20.55 -13.92 4.73
N TRP A 852 -20.65 -12.62 5.02
CA TRP A 852 -21.68 -11.77 4.43
C TRP A 852 -21.54 -11.67 2.90
N ARG A 853 -20.31 -11.59 2.36
CA ARG A 853 -20.08 -11.67 0.91
C ARG A 853 -20.51 -13.03 0.36
N ASP A 854 -20.12 -14.14 1.00
CA ASP A 854 -20.45 -15.49 0.51
C ASP A 854 -21.95 -15.80 0.53
N ASN A 855 -22.67 -15.20 1.48
CA ASN A 855 -24.12 -15.36 1.65
C ASN A 855 -24.93 -15.00 0.39
N ARG A 856 -24.57 -13.91 -0.30
CA ARG A 856 -25.13 -13.39 -1.58
C ARG A 856 -26.63 -13.08 -1.66
N PHE A 857 -27.50 -13.82 -0.98
CA PHE A 857 -28.95 -13.69 -1.05
C PHE A 857 -29.57 -13.54 0.34
N GLY A 858 -30.26 -12.42 0.55
CA GLY A 858 -30.95 -12.07 1.78
C GLY A 858 -32.44 -11.81 1.59
N GLN A 859 -33.19 -11.92 2.69
CA GLN A 859 -34.61 -11.60 2.79
C GLN A 859 -34.79 -10.29 3.56
N PHE A 860 -35.46 -9.32 2.95
CA PHE A 860 -35.90 -8.09 3.60
C PHE A 860 -37.38 -8.23 3.98
N ILE A 861 -37.80 -7.60 5.07
CA ILE A 861 -39.20 -7.63 5.52
C ILE A 861 -39.58 -6.23 5.99
N HIS A 862 -40.52 -5.61 5.29
CA HIS A 862 -41.17 -4.35 5.72
C HIS A 862 -42.56 -4.67 6.29
N TRP A 863 -42.66 -4.60 7.61
CA TRP A 863 -43.89 -4.88 8.35
C TRP A 863 -44.08 -3.93 9.54
N GLY A 864 -45.34 -3.61 9.85
CA GLY A 864 -45.73 -2.63 10.87
C GLY A 864 -47.19 -2.18 10.70
N ILE A 865 -47.64 -1.27 11.56
CA ILE A 865 -49.05 -0.83 11.65
C ILE A 865 -49.61 -0.20 10.37
N TYR A 866 -48.77 0.37 9.50
CA TYR A 866 -49.18 0.87 8.17
C TYR A 866 -49.86 -0.22 7.30
N SER A 867 -49.60 -1.50 7.57
CA SER A 867 -50.23 -2.61 6.86
C SER A 867 -51.74 -2.74 7.12
N LEU A 868 -52.28 -2.16 8.21
CA LEU A 868 -53.73 -2.05 8.44
C LEU A 868 -54.40 -1.17 7.37
N LEU A 869 -53.80 -0.02 7.09
CA LEU A 869 -54.25 0.92 6.07
C LEU A 869 -54.02 0.35 4.66
N GLY A 870 -52.84 -0.25 4.43
CA GLY A 870 -52.54 -0.99 3.20
C GLY A 870 -52.58 -0.14 1.93
N GLY A 871 -52.18 1.13 2.02
CA GLY A 871 -52.25 2.10 0.91
C GLY A 871 -53.56 2.91 0.83
N GLU A 872 -54.50 2.71 1.76
CA GLU A 872 -55.79 3.39 1.78
C GLU A 872 -56.06 4.12 3.10
N TYR A 873 -56.57 5.35 3.02
CA TYR A 873 -57.01 6.16 4.16
C TYR A 873 -58.14 7.09 3.72
N ASP A 874 -59.15 7.32 4.58
CA ASP A 874 -60.32 8.17 4.30
C ASP A 874 -60.98 7.89 2.92
N GLY A 875 -61.17 6.60 2.60
CA GLY A 875 -61.76 6.15 1.33
C GLY A 875 -60.93 6.42 0.07
N LYS A 876 -59.68 6.87 0.20
CA LYS A 876 -58.76 7.18 -0.90
C LYS A 876 -57.59 6.22 -0.92
N THR A 877 -57.24 5.70 -2.10
CA THR A 877 -56.02 4.94 -2.34
C THR A 877 -54.88 5.89 -2.74
N TYR A 878 -53.69 5.70 -2.17
CA TYR A 878 -52.51 6.53 -2.42
C TYR A 878 -51.51 5.76 -3.29
N ASP A 879 -51.23 6.23 -4.51
CA ASP A 879 -50.25 5.60 -5.43
C ASP A 879 -48.80 5.93 -5.05
N TYR A 880 -48.45 5.61 -3.81
CA TYR A 880 -47.11 5.71 -3.24
C TYR A 880 -46.82 4.45 -2.40
N ALA A 881 -45.63 4.33 -1.84
CA ALA A 881 -45.28 3.14 -1.06
C ALA A 881 -46.06 3.11 0.27
N ALA A 882 -46.68 1.98 0.61
CA ALA A 882 -47.70 1.92 1.66
C ALA A 882 -47.18 2.25 3.06
N GLU A 883 -45.91 1.94 3.32
CA GLU A 883 -45.25 2.26 4.58
C GLU A 883 -45.09 3.79 4.82
N TRP A 884 -45.18 4.61 3.78
CA TRP A 884 -45.16 6.08 3.86
C TRP A 884 -46.53 6.73 4.05
N ILE A 885 -47.59 5.93 4.29
CA ILE A 885 -48.97 6.44 4.27
C ILE A 885 -49.26 7.55 5.28
N GLN A 886 -48.63 7.53 6.47
CA GLN A 886 -48.78 8.62 7.45
C GLN A 886 -48.43 9.98 6.82
N VAL A 887 -47.34 10.06 6.06
CA VAL A 887 -46.89 11.29 5.39
C VAL A 887 -47.67 11.54 4.09
N SER A 888 -47.90 10.52 3.25
CA SER A 888 -48.57 10.74 1.96
C SER A 888 -50.05 11.12 2.11
N ALA A 889 -50.73 10.60 3.14
CA ALA A 889 -52.10 10.96 3.49
C ALA A 889 -52.20 12.12 4.50
N ARG A 890 -51.07 12.55 5.09
CA ARG A 890 -50.97 13.61 6.12
C ARG A 890 -51.78 13.30 7.38
N ILE A 891 -51.71 12.06 7.85
CA ILE A 891 -52.40 11.59 9.05
C ILE A 891 -51.69 12.20 10.29
N PRO A 892 -52.41 12.90 11.18
CA PRO A 892 -51.85 13.39 12.45
C PRO A 892 -51.23 12.26 13.27
N GLY A 893 -50.12 12.53 13.96
CA GLY A 893 -49.39 11.48 14.69
C GLY A 893 -50.20 10.81 15.80
N ASP A 894 -50.99 11.59 16.54
CA ASP A 894 -51.91 11.10 17.58
C ASP A 894 -53.13 10.35 17.00
N GLU A 895 -53.48 10.57 15.74
CA GLU A 895 -54.48 9.79 15.02
C GLU A 895 -53.89 8.49 14.49
N TYR A 896 -52.74 8.57 13.84
CA TYR A 896 -52.01 7.44 13.29
C TYR A 896 -51.59 6.43 14.38
N ALA A 897 -51.16 6.93 15.55
CA ALA A 897 -50.77 6.08 16.66
C ALA A 897 -51.92 5.19 17.19
N LYS A 898 -53.19 5.58 16.97
CA LYS A 898 -54.35 4.78 17.39
C LYS A 898 -54.43 3.44 16.65
N LEU A 899 -53.78 3.29 15.49
CA LEU A 899 -53.69 2.03 14.75
C LEU A 899 -53.04 0.90 15.57
N ALA A 900 -52.18 1.22 16.54
CA ALA A 900 -51.62 0.24 17.47
C ALA A 900 -52.71 -0.51 18.25
N ASN A 901 -53.83 0.14 18.58
CA ASN A 901 -54.96 -0.49 19.29
C ASN A 901 -55.70 -1.54 18.43
N GLU A 902 -55.49 -1.55 17.11
CA GLU A 902 -56.13 -2.48 16.17
C GLU A 902 -55.14 -3.53 15.62
N PHE A 903 -53.84 -3.38 15.89
CA PHE A 903 -52.80 -4.22 15.30
C PHE A 903 -52.63 -5.56 16.02
N ASN A 904 -53.30 -6.59 15.50
CA ASN A 904 -53.28 -7.95 16.07
C ASN A 904 -52.90 -9.02 15.01
N PRO A 905 -51.61 -9.40 14.91
CA PRO A 905 -51.12 -10.35 13.91
C PRO A 905 -51.31 -11.81 14.30
N GLU A 906 -52.57 -12.25 14.43
CA GLU A 906 -52.97 -13.59 14.89
C GLU A 906 -52.43 -14.77 14.04
N LYS A 907 -52.01 -14.52 12.80
CA LYS A 907 -51.46 -15.52 11.86
C LYS A 907 -49.95 -15.38 11.65
N PHE A 908 -49.27 -14.55 12.44
CA PHE A 908 -47.81 -14.54 12.48
C PHE A 908 -47.29 -15.90 12.99
N ASP A 909 -46.37 -16.50 12.23
CA ASP A 909 -45.69 -17.75 12.57
C ASP A 909 -44.24 -17.64 12.11
N ALA A 910 -43.35 -17.33 13.05
CA ALA A 910 -41.93 -17.15 12.82
C ALA A 910 -41.27 -18.41 12.20
N LYS A 911 -41.72 -19.60 12.57
CA LYS A 911 -41.16 -20.88 12.07
C LYS A 911 -41.59 -21.13 10.63
N ARG A 912 -42.83 -20.79 10.28
CA ARG A 912 -43.32 -20.86 8.89
C ARG A 912 -42.61 -19.85 7.99
N TRP A 913 -42.34 -18.64 8.49
CA TRP A 913 -41.55 -17.64 7.78
C TRP A 913 -40.10 -18.13 7.56
N ALA A 914 -39.41 -18.55 8.62
CA ALA A 914 -38.04 -19.06 8.54
C ALA A 914 -37.90 -20.24 7.55
N LYS A 915 -38.85 -21.19 7.56
CA LYS A 915 -38.88 -22.31 6.60
C LYS A 915 -39.07 -21.86 5.16
N LEU A 916 -39.92 -20.86 4.90
CA LEU A 916 -40.10 -20.30 3.57
C LEU A 916 -38.81 -19.63 3.08
N PHE A 917 -38.12 -18.87 3.93
CA PHE A 917 -36.86 -18.22 3.58
C PHE A 917 -35.75 -19.26 3.34
N LYS A 918 -35.69 -20.31 4.17
CA LYS A 918 -34.79 -21.45 3.98
C LYS A 918 -35.04 -22.13 2.62
N GLN A 919 -36.30 -22.43 2.30
CA GLN A 919 -36.71 -23.00 1.02
C GLN A 919 -36.36 -22.10 -0.16
N ALA A 920 -36.43 -20.77 -0.01
CA ALA A 920 -36.03 -19.84 -1.06
C ALA A 920 -34.51 -19.77 -1.30
N GLY A 921 -33.68 -20.30 -0.38
CA GLY A 921 -32.22 -20.18 -0.43
C GLY A 921 -31.64 -18.99 0.35
N VAL A 922 -32.44 -18.30 1.15
CA VAL A 922 -32.00 -17.12 1.91
C VAL A 922 -30.90 -17.50 2.92
N LYS A 923 -29.86 -16.66 3.02
CA LYS A 923 -28.74 -16.82 3.97
C LYS A 923 -28.75 -15.82 5.13
N TYR A 924 -29.41 -14.68 4.96
CA TYR A 924 -29.63 -13.70 6.03
C TYR A 924 -31.01 -13.04 5.94
N VAL A 925 -31.60 -12.66 7.07
CA VAL A 925 -32.86 -11.90 7.14
C VAL A 925 -32.59 -10.50 7.71
N VAL A 926 -33.24 -9.49 7.15
CA VAL A 926 -33.35 -8.14 7.71
C VAL A 926 -34.84 -7.81 7.85
N ILE A 927 -35.28 -7.41 9.05
CA ILE A 927 -36.66 -6.98 9.31
C ILE A 927 -36.69 -5.55 9.84
N THR A 928 -37.68 -4.76 9.42
CA THR A 928 -37.98 -3.43 10.00
C THR A 928 -38.31 -3.56 11.48
N THR A 929 -37.35 -3.26 12.37
CA THR A 929 -37.61 -3.26 13.81
C THR A 929 -38.44 -2.06 14.22
N LYS A 930 -38.04 -0.89 13.70
CA LYS A 930 -38.74 0.39 13.77
C LYS A 930 -38.67 1.06 12.40
N HIS A 931 -39.82 1.37 11.81
CA HIS A 931 -39.92 2.12 10.56
C HIS A 931 -39.98 3.65 10.83
N HIS A 932 -40.04 4.49 9.78
CA HIS A 932 -40.06 5.97 9.90
C HIS A 932 -41.21 6.52 10.75
N ASP A 933 -42.29 5.76 10.94
CA ASP A 933 -43.40 6.08 11.84
C ASP A 933 -43.09 5.84 13.34
N GLY A 934 -41.97 5.21 13.70
CA GLY A 934 -41.56 5.03 15.10
C GLY A 934 -42.16 3.82 15.82
N PHE A 935 -43.09 3.07 15.20
CA PHE A 935 -43.67 1.88 15.84
C PHE A 935 -42.65 0.74 15.96
N CYS A 936 -42.49 0.20 17.18
CA CYS A 936 -41.47 -0.81 17.48
C CYS A 936 -42.05 -2.24 17.44
N LEU A 937 -41.45 -3.15 16.68
CA LEU A 937 -41.90 -4.57 16.58
C LEU A 937 -41.46 -5.46 17.78
N TRP A 938 -40.87 -4.87 18.81
CA TRP A 938 -40.50 -5.53 20.06
C TRP A 938 -41.11 -4.81 21.26
N ASP A 939 -40.98 -5.41 22.44
CA ASP A 939 -41.31 -4.84 23.74
C ASP A 939 -40.16 -3.90 24.16
N SER A 940 -40.32 -2.58 23.98
CA SER A 940 -39.24 -1.60 24.16
C SER A 940 -39.40 -0.82 25.46
N LYS A 941 -38.36 -0.80 26.30
CA LYS A 941 -38.37 -0.13 27.62
C LYS A 941 -38.51 1.39 27.54
N TYR A 942 -38.44 1.95 26.33
CA TYR A 942 -38.33 3.38 26.07
C TYR A 942 -39.58 3.97 25.39
N THR A 943 -40.57 3.16 24.98
CA THR A 943 -41.80 3.64 24.35
C THR A 943 -42.98 2.67 24.51
N GLU A 944 -44.17 3.19 24.79
CA GLU A 944 -45.43 2.42 24.72
C GLU A 944 -45.98 2.32 23.28
N PHE A 945 -45.29 2.90 22.29
CA PHE A 945 -45.67 2.83 20.88
C PHE A 945 -45.05 1.61 20.20
N ASP A 946 -45.45 0.44 20.66
CA ASP A 946 -44.79 -0.82 20.36
C ASP A 946 -45.76 -2.03 20.24
N MET A 947 -45.20 -3.19 19.88
CA MET A 947 -45.96 -4.43 19.68
C MET A 947 -46.51 -5.03 20.98
N ALA A 948 -45.84 -4.80 22.12
CA ALA A 948 -46.30 -5.29 23.41
C ALA A 948 -47.57 -4.57 23.88
N SER A 949 -47.73 -3.30 23.47
CA SER A 949 -48.85 -2.44 23.82
C SER A 949 -50.10 -2.61 22.93
N THR A 950 -50.05 -3.46 21.90
CA THR A 950 -51.22 -3.79 21.05
C THR A 950 -52.04 -4.95 21.62
N PRO A 951 -53.22 -5.29 21.05
CA PRO A 951 -53.97 -6.49 21.45
C PRO A 951 -53.21 -7.82 21.30
N TYR A 952 -52.04 -7.83 20.65
CA TYR A 952 -51.16 -8.99 20.53
C TYR A 952 -50.35 -9.27 21.81
N GLY A 953 -50.05 -8.23 22.60
CA GLY A 953 -49.47 -8.35 23.94
C GLY A 953 -48.03 -8.85 24.03
N LYS A 954 -47.25 -8.90 22.93
CA LYS A 954 -45.84 -9.34 22.93
C LYS A 954 -45.06 -8.88 21.68
N GLY A 955 -43.74 -8.75 21.79
CA GLY A 955 -42.85 -8.53 20.64
C GLY A 955 -42.71 -9.74 19.69
N VAL A 956 -42.43 -9.49 18.41
CA VAL A 956 -42.23 -10.54 17.38
C VAL A 956 -40.76 -10.82 17.02
N LEU A 957 -39.86 -9.86 17.27
CA LEU A 957 -38.45 -9.95 16.82
C LEU A 957 -37.71 -11.16 17.41
N LYS A 958 -37.93 -11.49 18.69
CA LYS A 958 -37.26 -12.62 19.35
C LYS A 958 -37.69 -13.96 18.76
N GLU A 959 -38.98 -14.13 18.51
CA GLU A 959 -39.54 -15.35 17.92
C GLU A 959 -38.99 -15.57 16.50
N LEU A 960 -38.89 -14.50 15.70
CA LEU A 960 -38.29 -14.55 14.37
C LEU A 960 -36.79 -14.82 14.40
N ALA A 961 -36.03 -14.11 15.25
CA ALA A 961 -34.59 -14.28 15.38
C ALA A 961 -34.21 -15.71 15.77
N ASP A 962 -34.94 -16.32 16.71
CA ASP A 962 -34.73 -17.71 17.11
C ASP A 962 -35.10 -18.69 15.98
N ALA A 963 -36.21 -18.44 15.27
CA ALA A 963 -36.66 -19.31 14.19
C ALA A 963 -35.71 -19.31 12.97
N VAL A 964 -35.22 -18.15 12.53
CA VAL A 964 -34.30 -18.09 11.37
C VAL A 964 -32.91 -18.65 11.74
N ARG A 965 -32.44 -18.39 12.96
CA ARG A 965 -31.18 -18.93 13.47
C ARG A 965 -31.23 -20.46 13.60
N ALA A 966 -32.39 -21.04 13.95
CA ALA A 966 -32.61 -22.49 13.96
C ALA A 966 -32.57 -23.14 12.55
N GLU A 967 -32.94 -22.40 11.50
CA GLU A 967 -32.80 -22.83 10.10
C GLU A 967 -31.38 -22.54 9.55
N GLY A 968 -30.47 -22.01 10.35
CA GLY A 968 -29.09 -21.67 9.96
C GLY A 968 -28.98 -20.42 9.09
N ILE A 969 -29.88 -19.46 9.27
CA ILE A 969 -29.94 -18.17 8.55
C ILE A 969 -29.48 -17.06 9.51
N ASP A 970 -28.61 -16.17 9.05
CA ASP A 970 -28.11 -15.05 9.85
C ASP A 970 -29.22 -14.02 10.11
N MET A 971 -29.33 -13.53 11.35
CA MET A 971 -30.33 -12.52 11.71
C MET A 971 -29.75 -11.10 11.63
N GLY A 972 -30.52 -10.19 11.07
CA GLY A 972 -30.23 -8.77 10.93
C GLY A 972 -31.46 -7.90 11.19
N PHE A 973 -31.21 -6.63 11.50
CA PHE A 973 -32.25 -5.68 11.85
C PHE A 973 -32.14 -4.41 11.01
N TYR A 974 -33.27 -3.93 10.51
CA TYR A 974 -33.41 -2.58 9.97
C TYR A 974 -33.76 -1.64 11.12
N TYR A 975 -33.17 -0.44 11.12
CA TYR A 975 -33.48 0.61 12.09
C TYR A 975 -33.60 1.97 11.38
N SER A 976 -34.71 2.67 11.58
CA SER A 976 -34.87 4.02 11.05
C SER A 976 -34.25 5.10 11.95
N ILE A 977 -33.51 6.01 11.32
CA ILE A 977 -33.02 7.27 11.89
C ILE A 977 -34.16 8.28 12.09
N ILE A 978 -35.26 8.14 11.35
CA ILE A 978 -36.43 9.01 11.36
C ILE A 978 -37.51 8.42 12.28
N ASP A 979 -38.22 9.29 12.99
CA ASP A 979 -39.31 8.88 13.87
C ASP A 979 -40.38 9.99 13.92
N TRP A 980 -41.43 9.86 13.10
CA TRP A 980 -42.45 10.90 12.93
C TRP A 980 -43.31 11.15 14.17
N ASN A 981 -43.32 10.21 15.12
CA ASN A 981 -44.19 10.28 16.30
C ASN A 981 -43.41 10.56 17.60
N HIS A 982 -42.07 10.45 17.61
CA HIS A 982 -41.27 10.80 18.79
C HIS A 982 -41.20 12.33 19.04
N PRO A 983 -41.53 12.84 20.24
CA PRO A 983 -41.64 14.28 20.52
C PRO A 983 -40.31 15.04 20.42
N ASP A 984 -39.19 14.34 20.66
CA ASP A 984 -37.84 14.90 20.56
C ASP A 984 -37.20 14.76 19.17
N TYR A 985 -37.84 14.06 18.22
CA TYR A 985 -37.41 14.07 16.83
C TYR A 985 -37.61 15.46 16.20
N LYS A 986 -36.72 15.81 15.27
CA LYS A 986 -36.78 17.04 14.46
C LYS A 986 -36.30 16.72 13.06
N TYR A 987 -37.08 17.11 12.06
CA TYR A 987 -36.71 17.05 10.64
C TYR A 987 -35.54 18.01 10.27
N ALA A 988 -35.32 19.06 11.06
CA ALA A 988 -34.19 19.99 10.88
C ALA A 988 -33.85 20.69 12.21
N ILE A 989 -32.56 20.92 12.45
CA ILE A 989 -32.06 21.66 13.63
C ILE A 989 -32.00 23.15 13.28
N LYS A 990 -32.87 23.98 13.89
CA LYS A 990 -32.95 25.42 13.58
C LYS A 990 -32.54 26.32 14.75
N SER A 991 -32.33 25.74 15.93
CA SER A 991 -31.98 26.45 17.17
C SER A 991 -31.21 25.53 18.12
N ASP A 992 -30.59 26.12 19.16
CA ASP A 992 -29.99 25.33 20.24
C ASP A 992 -31.02 24.57 21.08
N ALA A 993 -32.29 24.98 21.07
CA ALA A 993 -33.38 24.22 21.67
C ALA A 993 -33.65 22.94 20.86
N ASP A 994 -33.72 23.04 19.53
CA ASP A 994 -33.83 21.87 18.64
C ASP A 994 -32.61 20.95 18.77
N ARG A 995 -31.40 21.51 18.89
CA ARG A 995 -30.17 20.73 19.09
C ARG A 995 -30.20 19.93 20.39
N LYS A 996 -30.60 20.56 21.50
CA LYS A 996 -30.77 19.88 22.81
C LYS A 996 -31.90 18.85 22.78
N GLN A 997 -32.94 19.10 21.99
CA GLN A 997 -34.06 18.18 21.83
C GLN A 997 -33.64 16.95 21.03
N TYR A 998 -33.08 17.14 19.84
CA TYR A 998 -32.59 16.05 18.99
C TYR A 998 -31.45 15.25 19.63
N ARG A 999 -30.63 15.85 20.50
CA ARG A 999 -29.64 15.11 21.29
C ARG A 999 -30.29 14.04 22.19
N ARG A 1000 -31.40 14.35 22.86
CA ARG A 1000 -32.15 13.34 23.64
C ARG A 1000 -32.74 12.24 22.74
N TYR A 1001 -33.12 12.58 21.51
CA TYR A 1001 -33.56 11.60 20.52
C TYR A 1001 -32.41 10.68 20.05
N LEU A 1002 -31.18 11.19 19.93
CA LEU A 1002 -30.00 10.35 19.67
C LEU A 1002 -29.68 9.41 20.83
N ASP A 1003 -29.84 9.89 22.07
CA ASP A 1003 -29.70 9.06 23.27
C ASP A 1003 -30.76 7.94 23.28
N TYR A 1004 -32.02 8.25 22.98
CA TYR A 1004 -33.11 7.28 22.76
C TYR A 1004 -32.81 6.26 21.63
N MET A 1005 -32.23 6.72 20.50
CA MET A 1005 -31.81 5.80 19.42
C MET A 1005 -30.73 4.82 19.90
N LYS A 1006 -29.73 5.29 20.67
CA LYS A 1006 -28.67 4.43 21.24
C LYS A 1006 -29.23 3.43 22.23
N ASP A 1007 -30.16 3.86 23.08
CA ASP A 1007 -30.85 3.01 24.03
C ASP A 1007 -31.60 1.87 23.32
N GLN A 1008 -32.41 2.18 22.29
CA GLN A 1008 -33.09 1.15 21.47
C GLN A 1008 -32.13 0.25 20.69
N LEU A 1009 -31.06 0.80 20.11
CA LEU A 1009 -30.03 -0.01 19.45
C LEU A 1009 -29.34 -0.96 20.44
N THR A 1010 -29.20 -0.56 21.71
CA THR A 1010 -28.68 -1.43 22.78
C THR A 1010 -29.62 -2.59 23.07
N GLU A 1011 -30.93 -2.37 23.18
CA GLU A 1011 -31.93 -3.45 23.31
C GLU A 1011 -31.80 -4.44 22.13
N LEU A 1012 -31.84 -3.92 20.90
CA LEU A 1012 -31.80 -4.72 19.68
C LEU A 1012 -30.53 -5.56 19.55
N MET A 1013 -29.37 -5.02 19.93
CA MET A 1013 -28.09 -5.72 19.80
C MET A 1013 -27.78 -6.70 20.94
N THR A 1014 -28.43 -6.56 22.11
CA THR A 1014 -28.10 -7.36 23.30
C THR A 1014 -29.17 -8.38 23.71
N GLU A 1015 -30.46 -8.14 23.41
CA GLU A 1015 -31.57 -8.95 23.97
C GLU A 1015 -32.10 -10.03 23.00
N PHE A 1016 -31.80 -9.92 21.71
CA PHE A 1016 -32.31 -10.82 20.66
C PHE A 1016 -31.31 -11.92 20.23
N GLY A 1017 -30.27 -12.11 21.04
CA GLY A 1017 -29.10 -12.91 20.71
C GLY A 1017 -28.24 -12.25 19.63
N GLU A 1018 -27.21 -12.94 19.16
CA GLU A 1018 -26.25 -12.35 18.21
C GLU A 1018 -26.92 -11.90 16.90
N ILE A 1019 -26.76 -10.61 16.57
CA ILE A 1019 -27.23 -9.96 15.34
C ILE A 1019 -26.04 -9.69 14.41
N LYS A 1020 -26.15 -10.10 13.16
CA LYS A 1020 -25.06 -10.06 12.16
C LYS A 1020 -25.12 -8.85 11.24
N ILE A 1021 -26.27 -8.18 11.09
CA ILE A 1021 -26.44 -7.05 10.16
C ILE A 1021 -27.29 -5.95 10.82
N LEU A 1022 -26.87 -4.70 10.66
CA LEU A 1022 -27.69 -3.51 10.91
C LEU A 1022 -27.87 -2.71 9.63
N TRP A 1023 -29.12 -2.53 9.22
CA TRP A 1023 -29.50 -1.81 8.01
C TRP A 1023 -30.17 -0.49 8.39
N PHE A 1024 -29.41 0.59 8.40
CA PHE A 1024 -29.93 1.91 8.73
C PHE A 1024 -30.71 2.50 7.56
N ASP A 1025 -31.70 3.33 7.87
CA ASP A 1025 -32.47 4.06 6.88
C ASP A 1025 -32.81 5.47 7.33
N GLY A 1026 -33.14 6.36 6.38
CA GLY A 1026 -33.50 7.75 6.69
C GLY A 1026 -32.32 8.74 6.69
N ARG A 1027 -31.11 8.34 6.27
CA ARG A 1027 -29.89 9.18 6.25
C ARG A 1027 -30.02 10.53 5.52
N TRP A 1028 -31.02 10.64 4.62
CA TRP A 1028 -31.31 11.84 3.86
C TRP A 1028 -32.03 12.92 4.67
N ASP A 1029 -32.49 12.60 5.89
CA ASP A 1029 -33.15 13.55 6.78
C ASP A 1029 -32.24 14.79 7.03
N PRO A 1030 -32.77 16.02 6.91
CA PRO A 1030 -31.93 17.21 7.03
C PRO A 1030 -31.27 17.39 8.41
N ALA A 1031 -31.90 16.99 9.53
CA ALA A 1031 -31.27 17.11 10.84
C ALA A 1031 -30.02 16.22 10.95
N TYR A 1032 -30.12 14.98 10.45
CA TYR A 1032 -29.00 14.04 10.45
C TYR A 1032 -27.92 14.42 9.42
N LYS A 1033 -28.34 14.82 8.21
CA LYS A 1033 -27.43 15.19 7.10
C LYS A 1033 -26.63 16.48 7.35
N GLN A 1034 -27.18 17.41 8.13
CA GLN A 1034 -26.51 18.66 8.52
C GLN A 1034 -25.55 18.51 9.71
N ASN A 1035 -25.64 17.40 10.46
CA ASN A 1035 -24.84 17.15 11.67
C ASN A 1035 -24.20 15.75 11.54
N PRO A 1036 -23.20 15.59 10.65
CA PRO A 1036 -22.64 14.28 10.26
C PRO A 1036 -22.00 13.51 11.41
N GLU A 1037 -21.61 14.20 12.50
CA GLU A 1037 -21.09 13.60 13.72
C GLU A 1037 -22.06 12.60 14.35
N TYR A 1038 -23.38 12.78 14.19
CA TYR A 1038 -24.38 11.88 14.73
C TYR A 1038 -24.26 10.47 14.14
N GLY A 1039 -23.95 10.35 12.84
CA GLY A 1039 -23.76 9.05 12.20
C GLY A 1039 -22.52 8.30 12.64
N ILE A 1040 -21.43 9.04 12.88
CA ILE A 1040 -20.18 8.49 13.41
C ILE A 1040 -20.39 7.99 14.85
N GLU A 1041 -21.14 8.77 15.64
CA GLU A 1041 -21.46 8.46 17.04
C GLU A 1041 -22.39 7.24 17.18
N ILE A 1042 -23.39 7.09 16.31
CA ILE A 1042 -24.27 5.91 16.26
C ILE A 1042 -23.51 4.67 15.77
N GLU A 1043 -22.67 4.80 14.73
CA GLU A 1043 -21.83 3.69 14.25
C GLU A 1043 -20.89 3.19 15.34
N ALA A 1044 -20.18 4.10 16.03
CA ALA A 1044 -19.28 3.75 17.13
C ALA A 1044 -20.00 3.00 18.26
N HIS A 1045 -21.19 3.46 18.67
CA HIS A 1045 -22.01 2.80 19.68
C HIS A 1045 -22.36 1.35 19.29
N CYS A 1046 -22.77 1.12 18.03
CA CYS A 1046 -23.02 -0.24 17.53
C CYS A 1046 -21.74 -1.09 17.49
N ARG A 1047 -20.59 -0.51 17.13
CA ARG A 1047 -19.30 -1.21 17.08
C ARG A 1047 -18.80 -1.65 18.45
N GLU A 1048 -19.04 -0.85 19.49
CA GLU A 1048 -18.71 -1.18 20.88
C GLU A 1048 -19.56 -2.37 21.40
N LEU A 1049 -20.83 -2.45 21.00
CA LEU A 1049 -21.73 -3.56 21.36
C LEU A 1049 -21.46 -4.85 20.57
N ASN A 1050 -21.17 -4.75 19.27
CA ASN A 1050 -20.77 -5.90 18.44
C ASN A 1050 -19.79 -5.47 17.33
N PRO A 1051 -18.49 -5.83 17.41
CA PRO A 1051 -17.52 -5.51 16.36
C PRO A 1051 -17.79 -6.29 15.05
N ASP A 1052 -18.43 -7.45 15.11
CA ASP A 1052 -18.66 -8.35 13.98
C ASP A 1052 -19.94 -8.05 13.19
N VAL A 1053 -20.77 -7.10 13.65
CA VAL A 1053 -21.99 -6.71 12.93
C VAL A 1053 -21.65 -6.03 11.60
N ILE A 1054 -22.43 -6.26 10.55
CA ILE A 1054 -22.25 -5.63 9.23
C ILE A 1054 -23.21 -4.44 9.08
N ILE A 1055 -22.68 -3.24 8.81
CA ILE A 1055 -23.45 -1.98 8.81
C ILE A 1055 -23.39 -1.31 7.43
N ASN A 1056 -24.55 -0.92 6.88
CA ASN A 1056 -24.63 -0.21 5.60
C ASN A 1056 -24.14 1.25 5.68
N ASP A 1057 -23.78 1.83 4.53
CA ASP A 1057 -23.37 3.23 4.37
C ASP A 1057 -24.43 4.27 4.78
N ARG A 1058 -25.61 3.84 5.24
CA ARG A 1058 -26.71 4.70 5.66
C ARG A 1058 -26.68 5.11 7.12
N VAL A 1059 -25.80 4.52 7.93
CA VAL A 1059 -25.53 5.04 9.27
C VAL A 1059 -24.84 6.41 9.20
N ARG A 1060 -24.12 6.72 8.11
CA ARG A 1060 -23.40 7.99 7.88
C ARG A 1060 -24.21 8.98 7.03
N ALA A 1061 -23.94 10.28 7.25
CA ALA A 1061 -24.67 11.40 6.62
C ALA A 1061 -24.29 11.72 5.16
N TYR A 1062 -23.14 11.24 4.68
CA TYR A 1062 -22.62 11.47 3.33
C TYR A 1062 -22.26 10.16 2.64
N ASP A 1063 -21.81 10.22 1.38
CA ASP A 1063 -21.36 9.06 0.58
C ASP A 1063 -20.00 8.47 1.06
N SER A 1064 -19.67 8.65 2.33
CA SER A 1064 -18.65 7.89 3.05
C SER A 1064 -19.22 6.52 3.43
N LEU A 1065 -18.64 5.46 2.89
CA LEU A 1065 -19.06 4.09 3.17
C LEU A 1065 -18.77 3.69 4.63
N ALA A 1066 -19.71 2.95 5.23
CA ALA A 1066 -19.44 2.10 6.39
C ALA A 1066 -18.87 0.76 5.86
N ASP A 1067 -19.53 -0.37 6.09
CA ASP A 1067 -19.02 -1.66 5.58
C ASP A 1067 -19.33 -1.85 4.09
N TYR A 1068 -20.53 -1.46 3.65
CA TYR A 1068 -20.99 -1.66 2.27
C TYR A 1068 -21.95 -0.56 1.77
N ASP A 1069 -22.01 -0.38 0.45
CA ASP A 1069 -22.91 0.52 -0.28
C ASP A 1069 -24.32 -0.09 -0.41
N ALA A 1070 -25.33 0.59 0.16
CA ALA A 1070 -26.74 0.20 0.06
C ALA A 1070 -27.59 1.21 -0.75
N GLN A 1071 -27.01 1.93 -1.70
CA GLN A 1071 -27.71 2.95 -2.50
C GLN A 1071 -28.53 2.39 -3.69
N TYR A 1072 -28.62 1.06 -3.82
CA TYR A 1072 -29.25 0.38 -4.95
C TYR A 1072 -30.65 -0.14 -4.64
N GLU A 1073 -31.50 0.76 -4.12
CA GLU A 1073 -32.94 0.47 -3.91
C GLU A 1073 -33.69 0.33 -5.22
N ARG A 1074 -34.45 -0.76 -5.36
CA ARG A 1074 -35.39 -1.00 -6.47
C ARG A 1074 -34.74 -0.92 -7.87
N ARG A 1075 -33.41 -0.88 -7.93
CA ARG A 1075 -32.56 -0.74 -9.13
C ARG A 1075 -31.27 -1.53 -8.93
N LEU A 1076 -30.66 -1.99 -10.01
CA LEU A 1076 -29.28 -2.48 -9.99
C LEU A 1076 -28.30 -1.35 -10.37
N PRO A 1077 -27.07 -1.36 -9.86
CA PRO A 1077 -26.02 -0.43 -10.28
C PRO A 1077 -25.63 -0.56 -11.76
N ASN A 1078 -24.98 0.47 -12.30
CA ASN A 1078 -24.23 0.36 -13.56
C ASN A 1078 -22.84 -0.22 -13.26
N THR A 1079 -22.51 -1.37 -13.85
CA THR A 1079 -21.57 -2.33 -13.23
C THR A 1079 -20.09 -2.11 -13.53
N GLU A 1080 -19.75 -1.17 -14.41
CA GLU A 1080 -18.36 -0.84 -14.81
C GLU A 1080 -17.48 -0.27 -13.68
N LYS A 1081 -18.06 0.12 -12.54
CA LYS A 1081 -17.34 0.81 -11.44
C LYS A 1081 -17.34 0.08 -10.09
N LEU A 1082 -17.97 -1.09 -9.98
CA LEU A 1082 -18.30 -1.71 -8.68
C LEU A 1082 -17.22 -2.61 -8.09
N ALA A 1083 -16.25 -3.08 -8.88
CA ALA A 1083 -15.29 -4.10 -8.45
C ALA A 1083 -14.38 -3.68 -7.28
N SER A 1084 -14.40 -2.39 -6.90
CA SER A 1084 -13.60 -1.82 -5.82
C SER A 1084 -14.34 -1.65 -4.49
N VAL A 1085 -15.65 -1.91 -4.39
CA VAL A 1085 -16.49 -1.64 -3.19
C VAL A 1085 -17.42 -2.83 -2.89
N ASP A 1086 -17.67 -3.14 -1.61
CA ASP A 1086 -18.73 -4.07 -1.21
C ASP A 1086 -20.10 -3.39 -1.30
N TRP A 1087 -21.09 -4.04 -1.90
CA TRP A 1087 -22.39 -3.43 -2.19
C TRP A 1087 -23.56 -4.41 -2.13
N GLU A 1088 -24.75 -3.88 -1.88
CA GLU A 1088 -26.01 -4.62 -1.82
C GLU A 1088 -27.12 -3.88 -2.60
N SER A 1089 -27.93 -4.63 -3.35
CA SER A 1089 -29.18 -4.11 -3.92
C SER A 1089 -30.37 -4.69 -3.18
N CYS A 1090 -31.13 -3.82 -2.52
CA CYS A 1090 -32.41 -4.17 -1.94
C CYS A 1090 -33.55 -3.98 -2.96
N MET A 1091 -34.45 -4.97 -3.05
CA MET A 1091 -35.38 -5.10 -4.16
C MET A 1091 -36.77 -5.52 -3.70
N THR A 1092 -37.81 -4.82 -4.15
CA THR A 1092 -39.21 -5.21 -3.88
C THR A 1092 -39.71 -6.29 -4.84
N ILE A 1093 -40.62 -7.17 -4.41
CA ILE A 1093 -41.35 -8.05 -5.34
C ILE A 1093 -42.41 -7.27 -6.15
N PRO A 1094 -43.36 -6.52 -5.53
CA PRO A 1094 -44.20 -5.56 -6.27
C PRO A 1094 -43.39 -4.30 -6.60
N LYS A 1095 -43.58 -3.69 -7.78
CA LYS A 1095 -42.68 -2.60 -8.24
C LYS A 1095 -42.71 -1.32 -7.37
N LYS A 1096 -43.83 -1.00 -6.71
CA LYS A 1096 -44.05 0.33 -6.08
C LYS A 1096 -43.97 0.39 -4.54
N THR A 1097 -44.04 -0.72 -3.81
CA THR A 1097 -44.22 -0.71 -2.34
C THR A 1097 -43.23 -1.65 -1.63
N TRP A 1098 -42.75 -1.25 -0.45
CA TRP A 1098 -41.99 -2.16 0.42
C TRP A 1098 -42.96 -2.89 1.36
N GLY A 1099 -43.83 -2.16 2.06
CA GLY A 1099 -44.87 -2.69 2.92
C GLY A 1099 -46.06 -3.32 2.17
N TYR A 1100 -46.98 -3.92 2.93
CA TYR A 1100 -48.24 -4.42 2.40
C TYR A 1100 -49.11 -3.28 1.84
N HIS A 1101 -49.56 -3.46 0.60
CA HIS A 1101 -50.47 -2.57 -0.11
C HIS A 1101 -51.57 -3.43 -0.73
N LYS A 1102 -52.84 -3.03 -0.61
CA LYS A 1102 -54.01 -3.79 -1.09
C LYS A 1102 -54.03 -3.93 -2.61
N ALA A 1103 -53.72 -2.83 -3.32
CA ALA A 1103 -53.55 -2.79 -4.78
C ALA A 1103 -52.08 -2.46 -5.19
N PRO A 1104 -51.11 -3.39 -5.04
CA PRO A 1104 -49.68 -3.07 -5.16
C PRO A 1104 -49.16 -2.88 -6.59
N GLY A 1105 -50.04 -3.00 -7.60
CA GLY A 1105 -49.70 -2.89 -9.02
C GLY A 1105 -48.90 -4.07 -9.55
N ASP A 1106 -47.95 -3.78 -10.44
CA ASP A 1106 -47.10 -4.77 -11.12
C ASP A 1106 -46.24 -5.61 -10.16
N TRP A 1107 -46.15 -6.90 -10.46
CA TRP A 1107 -45.29 -7.87 -9.78
C TRP A 1107 -44.10 -8.27 -10.66
N LYS A 1108 -42.89 -8.33 -10.08
CA LYS A 1108 -41.75 -8.99 -10.77
C LYS A 1108 -42.04 -10.49 -10.92
N SER A 1109 -41.59 -11.11 -12.02
CA SER A 1109 -41.69 -12.57 -12.19
C SER A 1109 -40.58 -13.28 -11.41
N SER A 1110 -40.74 -14.57 -11.11
CA SER A 1110 -39.66 -15.37 -10.49
C SER A 1110 -38.40 -15.38 -11.36
N LYS A 1111 -38.54 -15.41 -12.70
CA LYS A 1111 -37.42 -15.29 -13.65
C LYS A 1111 -36.68 -13.95 -13.49
N THR A 1112 -37.41 -12.84 -13.42
CA THR A 1112 -36.81 -11.51 -13.18
C THR A 1112 -36.09 -11.46 -11.83
N ILE A 1113 -36.63 -12.09 -10.79
CA ILE A 1113 -35.98 -12.11 -9.46
C ILE A 1113 -34.66 -12.89 -9.51
N VAL A 1114 -34.64 -14.07 -10.15
CA VAL A 1114 -33.42 -14.87 -10.34
C VAL A 1114 -32.40 -14.15 -11.22
N GLU A 1115 -32.82 -13.45 -12.29
CA GLU A 1115 -31.95 -12.66 -13.14
C GLU A 1115 -31.26 -11.52 -12.37
N MET A 1116 -31.99 -10.85 -11.47
CA MET A 1116 -31.43 -9.80 -10.62
C MET A 1116 -30.45 -10.35 -9.58
N LEU A 1117 -30.76 -11.51 -8.99
CA LEU A 1117 -29.86 -12.22 -8.07
C LEU A 1117 -28.57 -12.66 -8.76
N ALA A 1118 -28.67 -13.32 -9.92
CA ALA A 1118 -27.54 -13.73 -10.75
C ALA A 1118 -26.66 -12.54 -11.13
N LYS A 1119 -27.27 -11.44 -11.58
CA LYS A 1119 -26.55 -10.21 -11.94
C LYS A 1119 -25.83 -9.58 -10.75
N CYS A 1120 -26.32 -9.71 -9.52
CA CYS A 1120 -25.59 -9.28 -8.32
C CYS A 1120 -24.36 -10.15 -8.06
N ALA A 1121 -24.52 -11.49 -8.04
CA ALA A 1121 -23.42 -12.43 -7.83
C ALA A 1121 -22.31 -12.29 -8.90
N SER A 1122 -22.70 -12.17 -10.17
CA SER A 1122 -21.83 -11.87 -11.32
C SER A 1122 -21.10 -10.53 -11.26
N HIS A 1123 -21.39 -9.67 -10.27
CA HIS A 1123 -20.73 -8.39 -10.05
C HIS A 1123 -20.27 -8.21 -8.59
N SER A 1124 -20.04 -9.31 -7.89
CA SER A 1124 -19.56 -9.39 -6.49
C SER A 1124 -20.45 -8.73 -5.44
N GLY A 1125 -21.72 -8.45 -5.76
CA GLY A 1125 -22.69 -7.81 -4.88
C GLY A 1125 -23.68 -8.78 -4.24
N ASN A 1126 -24.35 -8.30 -3.21
CA ASN A 1126 -25.42 -9.00 -2.52
C ASN A 1126 -26.81 -8.53 -2.98
N PHE A 1127 -27.79 -9.43 -2.94
CA PHE A 1127 -29.18 -9.16 -3.31
C PHE A 1127 -30.11 -9.38 -2.11
N LEU A 1128 -30.86 -8.35 -1.73
CA LEU A 1128 -31.73 -8.33 -0.56
C LEU A 1128 -33.20 -8.16 -0.99
N LEU A 1129 -33.94 -9.28 -1.08
CA LEU A 1129 -35.29 -9.32 -1.66
C LEU A 1129 -36.37 -9.11 -0.60
N ASN A 1130 -37.29 -8.16 -0.81
CA ASN A 1130 -38.29 -7.75 0.16
C ASN A 1130 -39.67 -8.38 0.00
N ILE A 1131 -40.29 -8.73 1.13
CA ILE A 1131 -41.74 -8.98 1.25
C ILE A 1131 -42.45 -7.94 2.11
N GLY A 1132 -43.76 -7.80 1.89
CA GLY A 1132 -44.67 -6.96 2.69
C GLY A 1132 -45.83 -7.77 3.29
N PRO A 1133 -45.67 -8.35 4.50
CA PRO A 1133 -46.69 -9.18 5.15
C PRO A 1133 -47.97 -8.39 5.51
N LYS A 1134 -49.10 -9.08 5.51
CA LYS A 1134 -50.42 -8.55 5.90
C LYS A 1134 -50.45 -8.12 7.38
N PRO A 1135 -51.39 -7.25 7.80
CA PRO A 1135 -51.54 -6.88 9.21
C PRO A 1135 -51.85 -8.07 10.13
N ASP A 1136 -52.45 -9.14 9.60
CA ASP A 1136 -52.68 -10.38 10.35
C ASP A 1136 -51.42 -11.26 10.52
N GLY A 1137 -50.25 -10.84 10.02
CA GLY A 1137 -49.00 -11.60 10.09
C GLY A 1137 -48.81 -12.67 9.02
N SER A 1138 -49.74 -12.80 8.07
CA SER A 1138 -49.58 -13.74 6.94
C SER A 1138 -48.81 -13.12 5.76
N ILE A 1139 -47.87 -13.88 5.19
CA ILE A 1139 -47.18 -13.53 3.94
C ILE A 1139 -48.17 -13.67 2.77
N ARG A 1140 -48.10 -12.76 1.79
CA ARG A 1140 -48.94 -12.82 0.58
C ARG A 1140 -48.64 -14.08 -0.23
N GLU A 1141 -49.67 -14.70 -0.80
CA GLU A 1141 -49.52 -15.95 -1.56
C GLU A 1141 -48.69 -15.73 -2.83
N GLU A 1142 -48.80 -14.55 -3.44
CA GLU A 1142 -48.04 -14.10 -4.60
C GLU A 1142 -46.53 -13.98 -4.31
N GLU A 1143 -46.16 -13.57 -3.08
CA GLU A 1143 -44.77 -13.49 -2.63
C GLU A 1143 -44.25 -14.87 -2.24
N ALA A 1144 -45.02 -15.64 -1.48
CA ALA A 1144 -44.65 -16.98 -1.05
C ALA A 1144 -44.47 -17.94 -2.25
N THR A 1145 -45.30 -17.82 -3.28
CA THR A 1145 -45.17 -18.60 -4.53
C THR A 1145 -43.88 -18.25 -5.26
N ARG A 1146 -43.55 -16.95 -5.39
CA ARG A 1146 -42.30 -16.50 -6.03
C ARG A 1146 -41.07 -16.96 -5.26
N LEU A 1147 -41.07 -16.84 -3.93
CA LEU A 1147 -39.98 -17.31 -3.08
C LEU A 1147 -39.74 -18.82 -3.23
N LYS A 1148 -40.81 -19.63 -3.29
CA LYS A 1148 -40.70 -21.07 -3.58
C LYS A 1148 -40.09 -21.36 -4.95
N THR A 1149 -40.57 -20.70 -6.00
CA THR A 1149 -40.04 -20.89 -7.37
C THR A 1149 -38.59 -20.40 -7.52
N VAL A 1150 -38.18 -19.37 -6.78
CA VAL A 1150 -36.76 -18.98 -6.65
C VAL A 1150 -35.98 -20.10 -5.94
N GLY A 1151 -36.52 -20.64 -4.84
CA GLY A 1151 -35.98 -21.80 -4.13
C GLY A 1151 -35.73 -23.02 -5.00
N GLU A 1152 -36.75 -23.46 -5.77
CA GLU A 1152 -36.67 -24.58 -6.73
C GLU A 1152 -35.58 -24.39 -7.81
N TRP A 1153 -35.18 -23.15 -8.08
CA TRP A 1153 -34.02 -22.85 -8.92
C TRP A 1153 -32.72 -22.82 -8.12
N MET A 1154 -32.71 -22.20 -6.94
CA MET A 1154 -31.55 -22.13 -6.04
C MET A 1154 -31.08 -23.50 -5.53
N ASP A 1155 -31.98 -24.46 -5.31
CA ASP A 1155 -31.65 -25.83 -4.91
C ASP A 1155 -30.85 -26.57 -5.98
N ARG A 1156 -31.09 -26.26 -7.27
CA ARG A 1156 -30.39 -26.87 -8.41
C ARG A 1156 -29.17 -26.06 -8.85
N ASN A 1157 -29.24 -24.73 -8.77
CA ASN A 1157 -28.28 -23.83 -9.40
C ASN A 1157 -27.50 -22.92 -8.42
N GLY A 1158 -27.77 -23.01 -7.11
CA GLY A 1158 -27.23 -22.09 -6.10
C GLY A 1158 -25.70 -22.04 -5.99
N GLN A 1159 -24.98 -23.04 -6.52
CA GLN A 1159 -23.51 -23.00 -6.62
C GLN A 1159 -23.00 -21.86 -7.52
N ALA A 1160 -23.79 -21.43 -8.50
CA ALA A 1160 -23.48 -20.27 -9.34
C ALA A 1160 -23.71 -18.91 -8.65
N ILE A 1161 -24.29 -18.92 -7.45
CA ILE A 1161 -24.59 -17.75 -6.63
C ILE A 1161 -23.68 -17.70 -5.40
N TYR A 1162 -23.74 -18.68 -4.49
CA TYR A 1162 -23.11 -18.60 -3.16
C TYR A 1162 -21.58 -18.68 -3.20
N GLY A 1163 -20.91 -17.66 -2.66
CA GLY A 1163 -19.45 -17.51 -2.72
C GLY A 1163 -18.91 -17.13 -4.10
N CYS A 1164 -19.76 -16.92 -5.12
CA CYS A 1164 -19.30 -16.46 -6.42
C CYS A 1164 -18.96 -14.97 -6.41
N SER A 1165 -18.12 -14.56 -7.36
CA SER A 1165 -17.70 -13.19 -7.60
C SER A 1165 -17.82 -12.83 -9.09
N LYS A 1166 -17.55 -11.55 -9.40
CA LYS A 1166 -17.33 -11.10 -10.77
C LYS A 1166 -16.20 -11.92 -11.42
N PRO A 1167 -16.37 -12.42 -12.66
CA PRO A 1167 -15.27 -12.95 -13.47
C PRO A 1167 -14.26 -11.85 -13.82
N ASP A 1168 -13.06 -12.24 -14.26
CA ASP A 1168 -12.01 -11.29 -14.62
C ASP A 1168 -12.40 -10.36 -15.79
N ASP A 1169 -12.01 -9.09 -15.70
CA ASP A 1169 -12.40 -8.01 -16.63
C ASP A 1169 -12.00 -8.20 -18.10
N HIS A 1170 -11.09 -9.13 -18.41
CA HIS A 1170 -10.67 -9.45 -19.78
C HIS A 1170 -11.60 -10.43 -20.49
N LEU A 1171 -12.47 -11.13 -19.76
CA LEU A 1171 -13.41 -12.10 -20.32
C LEU A 1171 -14.60 -11.37 -20.97
N THR A 1172 -14.82 -11.63 -22.25
CA THR A 1172 -16.03 -11.19 -22.97
C THR A 1172 -16.93 -12.39 -23.23
N PHE A 1173 -18.25 -12.19 -23.23
CA PHE A 1173 -19.20 -13.29 -23.35
C PHE A 1173 -20.50 -12.87 -24.05
N SER A 1174 -21.30 -13.86 -24.47
CA SER A 1174 -22.57 -13.66 -25.18
C SER A 1174 -23.50 -12.68 -24.45
N LYS A 1175 -24.26 -11.88 -25.21
CA LYS A 1175 -25.41 -11.15 -24.66
C LYS A 1175 -26.46 -12.14 -24.16
N GLY A 1176 -27.27 -11.73 -23.20
CA GLY A 1176 -28.37 -12.55 -22.67
C GLY A 1176 -27.97 -13.54 -21.56
N ILE A 1177 -26.69 -13.59 -21.16
CA ILE A 1177 -26.22 -14.39 -20.02
C ILE A 1177 -25.69 -13.52 -18.88
N GLN A 1178 -25.64 -14.09 -17.68
CA GLN A 1178 -24.81 -13.61 -16.57
C GLN A 1178 -23.68 -14.64 -16.35
N LEU A 1179 -22.44 -14.18 -16.16
CA LEU A 1179 -21.28 -15.03 -15.90
C LEU A 1179 -20.78 -14.76 -14.48
N SER A 1180 -20.65 -15.77 -13.64
CA SER A 1180 -20.04 -15.66 -12.30
C SER A 1180 -18.85 -16.61 -12.16
N ALA A 1181 -17.94 -16.32 -11.23
CA ALA A 1181 -16.73 -17.10 -11.01
C ALA A 1181 -16.58 -17.51 -9.56
N LYS A 1182 -16.06 -18.72 -9.31
CA LYS A 1182 -15.70 -19.22 -7.97
C LYS A 1182 -14.63 -20.29 -8.12
N ASP A 1183 -13.53 -20.12 -7.39
CA ASP A 1183 -12.38 -21.02 -7.43
C ASP A 1183 -11.96 -21.31 -8.89
N ASP A 1184 -11.86 -22.58 -9.26
CA ASP A 1184 -11.55 -23.13 -10.59
C ASP A 1184 -12.69 -23.05 -11.62
N LYS A 1185 -13.85 -22.49 -11.25
CA LYS A 1185 -15.10 -22.60 -12.02
C LYS A 1185 -15.68 -21.28 -12.49
N LEU A 1186 -16.21 -21.30 -13.71
CA LEU A 1186 -17.11 -20.28 -14.24
C LEU A 1186 -18.54 -20.84 -14.33
N PHE A 1187 -19.54 -20.00 -14.08
CA PHE A 1187 -20.95 -20.36 -14.20
C PHE A 1187 -21.65 -19.44 -15.19
N ALA A 1188 -22.05 -19.99 -16.34
CA ALA A 1188 -22.80 -19.27 -17.37
C ALA A 1188 -24.30 -19.49 -17.18
N MET A 1189 -25.02 -18.45 -16.75
CA MET A 1189 -26.45 -18.45 -16.45
C MET A 1189 -27.22 -17.74 -17.57
N ILE A 1190 -28.07 -18.45 -18.30
CA ILE A 1190 -28.72 -17.93 -19.52
C ILE A 1190 -30.14 -17.43 -19.22
N PHE A 1191 -30.41 -16.15 -19.49
CA PHE A 1191 -31.71 -15.53 -19.25
C PHE A 1191 -32.46 -15.17 -20.53
N ASP A 1192 -31.75 -14.90 -21.62
CA ASP A 1192 -32.34 -14.70 -22.92
C ASP A 1192 -32.64 -16.06 -23.60
N ALA A 1193 -33.85 -16.19 -24.14
CA ALA A 1193 -34.32 -17.43 -24.78
C ALA A 1193 -33.90 -17.54 -26.24
N ASP A 1194 -33.46 -16.43 -26.86
CA ASP A 1194 -33.01 -16.38 -28.25
C ASP A 1194 -31.51 -16.69 -28.40
N VAL A 1195 -30.83 -17.08 -27.31
CA VAL A 1195 -29.45 -17.56 -27.33
C VAL A 1195 -29.44 -19.03 -27.75
N ASP A 1196 -28.89 -19.28 -28.93
CA ASP A 1196 -28.59 -20.62 -29.48
C ASP A 1196 -27.19 -21.13 -29.05
N LYS A 1197 -26.28 -20.19 -28.76
CA LYS A 1197 -24.88 -20.45 -28.46
C LYS A 1197 -24.33 -19.52 -27.38
N VAL A 1198 -23.71 -20.10 -26.36
CA VAL A 1198 -22.88 -19.34 -25.41
C VAL A 1198 -21.44 -19.31 -25.91
N THR A 1199 -20.88 -18.11 -26.03
CA THR A 1199 -19.44 -17.91 -26.23
C THR A 1199 -18.84 -17.18 -25.04
N ILE A 1200 -17.65 -17.58 -24.63
CA ILE A 1200 -16.80 -16.88 -23.66
C ILE A 1200 -15.40 -16.78 -24.28
N GLU A 1201 -14.89 -15.57 -24.44
CA GLU A 1201 -13.61 -15.27 -25.09
C GLU A 1201 -12.63 -14.64 -24.09
N GLY A 1202 -11.33 -14.73 -24.39
CA GLY A 1202 -10.25 -14.27 -23.51
C GLY A 1202 -9.81 -15.31 -22.46
N MET A 1203 -10.36 -16.53 -22.50
CA MET A 1203 -10.03 -17.57 -21.54
C MET A 1203 -8.59 -18.05 -21.70
N TYR A 1204 -7.75 -17.85 -20.68
CA TYR A 1204 -6.37 -18.35 -20.68
C TYR A 1204 -6.27 -19.83 -20.32
N LYS A 1205 -7.10 -20.29 -19.37
CA LYS A 1205 -7.20 -21.69 -18.99
C LYS A 1205 -8.18 -22.42 -19.92
N LYS A 1206 -7.79 -23.62 -20.36
CA LYS A 1206 -8.66 -24.51 -21.13
C LYS A 1206 -9.76 -25.06 -20.20
N PRO A 1207 -11.02 -25.18 -20.65
CA PRO A 1207 -12.03 -25.95 -19.95
C PRO A 1207 -11.66 -27.43 -19.90
N GLU A 1208 -11.65 -28.00 -18.70
CA GLU A 1208 -11.58 -29.45 -18.50
C GLU A 1208 -12.95 -30.08 -18.81
N SER A 1209 -14.02 -29.47 -18.29
CA SER A 1209 -15.40 -29.93 -18.46
C SER A 1209 -16.40 -28.79 -18.51
N VAL A 1210 -17.51 -29.01 -19.21
CA VAL A 1210 -18.70 -28.14 -19.22
C VAL A 1210 -19.91 -29.03 -18.96
N VAL A 1211 -20.68 -28.75 -17.90
CA VAL A 1211 -21.84 -29.54 -17.48
C VAL A 1211 -23.04 -28.65 -17.18
N LEU A 1212 -24.25 -29.11 -17.50
CA LEU A 1212 -25.48 -28.45 -17.02
C LEU A 1212 -25.64 -28.75 -15.53
N LEU A 1213 -25.64 -27.72 -14.69
CA LEU A 1213 -25.59 -27.85 -13.23
C LEU A 1213 -26.82 -28.57 -12.65
N SER A 1214 -27.98 -28.46 -13.32
CA SER A 1214 -29.22 -29.18 -12.95
C SER A 1214 -29.30 -30.63 -13.43
N SER A 1215 -28.32 -31.10 -14.22
CA SER A 1215 -28.22 -32.48 -14.71
C SER A 1215 -26.77 -32.84 -15.05
N PRO A 1216 -25.86 -32.93 -14.05
CA PRO A 1216 -24.41 -33.03 -14.28
C PRO A 1216 -23.98 -34.33 -14.97
N ASP A 1217 -24.78 -35.40 -14.88
CA ASP A 1217 -24.51 -36.70 -15.54
C ASP A 1217 -24.93 -36.73 -17.03
N ALA A 1218 -25.35 -35.61 -17.61
CA ALA A 1218 -25.74 -35.53 -19.02
C ALA A 1218 -24.51 -35.46 -19.95
N ASN A 1219 -24.49 -36.28 -21.01
CA ASN A 1219 -23.50 -36.21 -22.11
C ASN A 1219 -23.72 -35.02 -23.07
N TRP A 1220 -24.17 -33.89 -22.54
CA TRP A 1220 -24.44 -32.63 -23.25
C TRP A 1220 -24.28 -31.49 -22.21
N PRO A 1221 -23.73 -30.31 -22.55
CA PRO A 1221 -23.63 -29.71 -23.88
C PRO A 1221 -22.52 -30.26 -24.77
N ALA A 1222 -22.69 -30.10 -26.09
CA ALA A 1222 -21.56 -30.10 -27.00
C ALA A 1222 -20.85 -28.76 -26.87
N TRP A 1223 -19.52 -28.78 -26.77
CA TRP A 1223 -18.70 -27.57 -26.66
C TRP A 1223 -17.39 -27.71 -27.41
N ASP A 1224 -16.85 -26.58 -27.87
CA ASP A 1224 -15.52 -26.46 -28.46
C ASP A 1224 -14.71 -25.41 -27.68
N TYR A 1225 -13.39 -25.62 -27.63
CA TYR A 1225 -12.46 -24.63 -27.12
C TYR A 1225 -11.28 -24.47 -28.08
N SER A 1226 -11.16 -23.28 -28.67
CA SER A 1226 -10.10 -22.94 -29.60
C SER A 1226 -9.67 -21.48 -29.43
N ASN A 1227 -8.35 -21.22 -29.48
CA ASN A 1227 -7.76 -19.87 -29.40
C ASN A 1227 -8.27 -18.97 -28.25
N GLY A 1228 -8.45 -19.52 -27.04
CA GLY A 1228 -8.95 -18.76 -25.89
C GLY A 1228 -10.45 -18.43 -25.92
N LYS A 1229 -11.20 -19.11 -26.79
CA LYS A 1229 -12.65 -19.01 -26.90
C LYS A 1229 -13.30 -20.36 -26.59
N LEU A 1230 -14.13 -20.40 -25.55
CA LEU A 1230 -15.09 -21.47 -25.31
C LEU A 1230 -16.39 -21.16 -26.07
N THR A 1231 -16.94 -22.20 -26.68
CA THR A 1231 -18.22 -22.20 -27.39
C THR A 1231 -19.07 -23.36 -26.88
N ILE A 1232 -20.29 -23.10 -26.41
CA ILE A 1232 -21.24 -24.09 -25.87
C ILE A 1232 -22.51 -24.05 -26.73
N GLU A 1233 -22.88 -25.19 -27.32
CA GLU A 1233 -24.07 -25.34 -28.16
C GLU A 1233 -25.32 -25.66 -27.32
N LEU A 1234 -26.40 -24.89 -27.52
CA LEU A 1234 -27.67 -25.09 -26.81
C LEU A 1234 -28.68 -25.87 -27.68
N PRO A 1235 -29.51 -26.76 -27.10
CA PRO A 1235 -30.46 -27.58 -27.81
C PRO A 1235 -31.82 -26.85 -27.94
N GLU A 1236 -32.62 -27.24 -28.93
CA GLU A 1236 -33.97 -26.68 -29.16
C GLU A 1236 -35.01 -26.94 -28.04
N LYS A 1237 -34.64 -27.65 -26.95
CA LYS A 1237 -35.54 -27.98 -25.84
C LYS A 1237 -35.26 -27.12 -24.61
N GLN A 1238 -36.34 -26.68 -23.94
CA GLN A 1238 -36.27 -25.98 -22.65
C GLN A 1238 -35.49 -26.78 -21.60
N LEU A 1239 -34.33 -26.26 -21.22
CA LEU A 1239 -33.41 -26.83 -20.22
C LEU A 1239 -33.78 -26.46 -18.78
N ASP A 1240 -34.37 -25.29 -18.60
CA ASP A 1240 -34.88 -24.76 -17.33
C ASP A 1240 -35.94 -23.68 -17.65
N PRO A 1241 -37.08 -23.61 -16.93
CA PRO A 1241 -38.12 -22.62 -17.19
C PRO A 1241 -37.77 -21.19 -16.75
N ILE A 1242 -36.69 -21.00 -15.97
CA ILE A 1242 -36.19 -19.70 -15.52
C ILE A 1242 -34.88 -19.36 -16.24
N ALA A 1243 -33.85 -20.17 -16.03
CA ALA A 1243 -32.50 -19.97 -16.57
C ALA A 1243 -31.65 -21.26 -16.41
N PRO A 1244 -31.17 -21.89 -17.50
CA PRO A 1244 -30.19 -22.96 -17.38
C PRO A 1244 -28.82 -22.40 -17.01
N VAL A 1245 -28.03 -23.22 -16.29
CA VAL A 1245 -26.73 -22.84 -15.76
C VAL A 1245 -25.70 -23.89 -16.11
N PHE A 1246 -24.66 -23.48 -16.85
CA PHE A 1246 -23.51 -24.34 -17.14
C PHE A 1246 -22.37 -24.04 -16.18
N GLN A 1247 -21.90 -25.07 -15.48
CA GLN A 1247 -20.61 -25.02 -14.80
C GLN A 1247 -19.52 -25.38 -15.80
N ILE A 1248 -18.48 -24.56 -15.83
CA ILE A 1248 -17.28 -24.73 -16.64
C ILE A 1248 -16.11 -24.89 -15.67
N THR A 1249 -15.56 -26.09 -15.57
CA THR A 1249 -14.36 -26.37 -14.76
C THR A 1249 -13.13 -26.10 -15.61
N LEU A 1250 -12.16 -25.35 -15.08
CA LEU A 1250 -10.94 -24.96 -15.79
C LEU A 1250 -9.76 -25.86 -15.38
N ASP A 1251 -8.90 -26.19 -16.35
CA ASP A 1251 -7.64 -26.91 -16.15
C ASP A 1251 -6.70 -26.16 -15.17
N ASP A 1252 -5.88 -26.88 -14.40
CA ASP A 1252 -5.15 -26.38 -13.21
C ASP A 1252 -3.95 -25.45 -13.52
#